data_AF-F2IUQ1-F1
#
_entry.id   AF-F2IUQ1-F1
#
_cell.length_a   1.000
_cell.length_b   1.000
_cell.length_c   1.000
_cell.angle_alpha   90.00
_cell.angle_beta   90.00
_cell.angle_gamma   90.00
#
_symmetry.space_group_name_H-M   'P 1'
#
loop_
_entity.id
_entity.type
_entity.pdbx_description
1 polymer ?
#
loop_
_entity_poly.entity_id
_entity_poly.type
_entity_poly.pdbx_seq_one_letter_code
_entity_poly.pdbx_strand_id
1 'polypeptide(L)'
;MPVSAGGSTAFPGAPFMAADSELSASSGFSTDRLERRPSSALGGVFLDWDRDLRSVGDGVNNRTATRAVRAVAERRLTCLAEDRLATGLAVFEGGDAPMEGDDLLSVFQSHLTRNLAAEGTSTARNLVRRLWVGDGEASDLVTELAFSGVRAAAEAARSTGAASDLHALAHLELDYTLSSSGRPIWSAIAVQPLYETGDSHHSAFAQLGMTREAAASTYNAGLAYRGLTPDRQWLIGPNAFFDYSTQRSHTRFSIGLDAKSERFGLSANRYFRLKDWKDSRFGYEERALSGYDLEISGRLPGAPNVELFARQFLWWRDGETNLTGRQYAVEYSPVPVLRMRLALVDPNDASRYAEAGTQLRYRFGVPLSEQLRVVDAPESSVLDRRYEKVRRENIIRTQERLKAELRGTVTETVGANTIISAGLTFAASVGGTVPVAATIVVADTPGAVLRIRFGSGALLTVGQNSTVEIGVGVITLISGLFQYTSGSVAHVINVPGGTIELLGTDIDARSAAGISTVRVRDGAIRARASAGPIQEATARDMVVLGGGSVSPVAAGTPTFEDHAESVSLRLDWVGTPLTESKVAPYPVAAPAVAATATTVGQTAALALNFSRPVTVSGAPRMTLTINGTPRTADYASGSGSATLLFTYTLLPGDDGASSATITSIDLNGGDILTGTLPAVVTFADTVVDLGSGSPILPSPAAVVSTNAVSPTDVVPIPFTITFNQPMTGDPLTLGELVVVNGTAANLATADNIVYTVEVTPTAQGTVSVQVPANAARNPSGMGHPASNVASVSYATWLPLALNLSAAGATVLRIDTADGSQWEVDWGDGTVELVNSGSNRSHAYAAPFNGSVRVRSTTGAAITRLQSNTAAEPGWAFNVADLPAGLTHLQITVPNTISGDIADLPTGLTHLQVTGSNSLLGNITELPARLTYLNLQGANVSFVGDIAALPAGLTYLNVQGPNTSLSGNVAALPSSLTYLNVTGSNTLSGDVAALPAGLTHLRLFGSTTLGGDLADLPAGVNFMTVMGANTLTMSGTIWAAATSMRQVRINGTVPKPSSFTDNLLIALSSVGTWTNERLIDLQEPGVGARTAASDAAVATLTGLGVTVETH
;
A
#
# COMPACT_ATOMS: atom_id res chain seq x y z
N MET A 1 15.15 31.71 -51.11
CA MET A 1 15.23 31.97 -52.57
C MET A 1 14.50 30.84 -53.31
N PRO A 2 13.89 31.09 -54.49
CA PRO A 2 12.80 30.29 -55.11
C PRO A 2 13.28 28.98 -55.78
N VAL A 3 12.46 28.09 -56.35
CA VAL A 3 11.02 28.09 -56.83
C VAL A 3 10.33 26.77 -56.38
N SER A 4 9.07 26.38 -56.65
CA SER A 4 7.90 26.84 -57.47
C SER A 4 6.63 26.19 -56.86
N ALA A 5 5.50 26.87 -56.67
CA ALA A 5 4.46 27.35 -57.62
C ALA A 5 3.52 26.23 -58.16
N GLY A 6 2.17 26.35 -58.08
CA GLY A 6 1.36 27.36 -57.37
C GLY A 6 -0.17 27.34 -57.68
N GLY A 7 -0.95 28.11 -56.89
CA GLY A 7 -2.40 28.38 -57.07
C GLY A 7 -3.35 27.51 -56.21
N SER A 8 -4.47 28.01 -55.65
CA SER A 8 -4.97 29.40 -55.50
C SER A 8 -6.01 29.56 -54.35
N THR A 9 -6.14 30.79 -53.83
CA THR A 9 -7.10 31.38 -52.84
C THR A 9 -8.60 30.99 -52.95
N ALA A 10 -9.52 31.15 -51.98
CA ALA A 10 -9.67 31.95 -50.72
C ALA A 10 -10.61 31.21 -49.70
N PHE A 11 -10.52 31.28 -48.35
CA PHE A 11 -10.80 32.36 -47.35
C PHE A 11 -12.27 32.89 -47.28
N PRO A 12 -12.81 33.35 -46.11
CA PRO A 12 -12.38 33.23 -44.69
C PRO A 12 -13.52 32.91 -43.65
N GLY A 13 -13.18 32.69 -42.36
CA GLY A 13 -14.15 32.73 -41.23
C GLY A 13 -13.67 32.14 -39.88
N ALA A 14 -13.83 32.86 -38.76
CA ALA A 14 -13.48 32.48 -37.36
C ALA A 14 -14.18 33.45 -36.36
N PRO A 15 -14.05 33.34 -35.00
CA PRO A 15 -13.59 32.25 -34.11
C PRO A 15 -14.63 31.91 -32.97
N PHE A 16 -14.33 30.97 -32.04
CA PHE A 16 -14.45 31.11 -30.55
C PHE A 16 -14.14 29.80 -29.76
N MET A 17 -13.85 29.97 -28.45
CA MET A 17 -13.41 29.06 -27.35
C MET A 17 -14.21 27.73 -27.12
N ALA A 18 -13.80 26.72 -26.31
CA ALA A 18 -12.73 26.60 -25.28
C ALA A 18 -12.14 25.15 -25.14
N ALA A 19 -11.29 24.93 -24.11
CA ALA A 19 -10.53 23.70 -23.78
C ALA A 19 -11.37 22.60 -23.05
N ASP A 20 -10.89 21.41 -22.61
CA ASP A 20 -9.53 20.85 -22.35
C ASP A 20 -9.43 19.35 -22.69
N SER A 21 -8.22 18.85 -23.02
CA SER A 21 -7.76 17.46 -22.71
C SER A 21 -6.27 17.20 -23.04
N GLU A 22 -5.42 17.05 -22.02
CA GLU A 22 -4.18 16.25 -22.06
C GLU A 22 -4.46 14.87 -21.41
N LEU A 23 -3.68 13.79 -21.56
CA LEU A 23 -2.30 13.62 -22.03
C LEU A 23 -2.14 12.56 -23.14
N SER A 24 -1.02 12.66 -23.87
CA SER A 24 -0.35 11.59 -24.64
C SER A 24 0.25 10.52 -23.69
N ALA A 25 0.74 9.34 -24.09
CA ALA A 25 1.47 8.92 -25.31
C ALA A 25 1.25 7.39 -25.54
N SER A 26 1.04 6.88 -26.76
CA SER A 26 2.06 6.41 -27.73
C SER A 26 3.32 5.74 -27.12
N SER A 27 3.83 4.59 -27.59
CA SER A 27 3.39 3.66 -28.65
C SER A 27 4.35 2.45 -28.71
N GLY A 28 3.91 1.28 -29.20
CA GLY A 28 4.84 0.25 -29.69
C GLY A 28 4.48 -1.22 -29.42
N PHE A 29 3.55 -1.79 -30.20
CA PHE A 29 3.47 -3.24 -30.36
C PHE A 29 4.12 -3.64 -31.70
N SER A 30 5.23 -4.38 -31.65
CA SER A 30 5.90 -4.90 -32.83
C SER A 30 5.19 -6.15 -33.37
N THR A 31 4.82 -6.10 -34.65
CA THR A 31 4.19 -7.22 -35.36
C THR A 31 5.23 -8.22 -35.87
N ASP A 32 5.94 -8.92 -34.98
CA ASP A 32 6.81 -10.02 -35.42
C ASP A 32 6.99 -11.15 -34.37
N ARG A 33 6.15 -12.19 -34.50
CA ARG A 33 6.41 -13.61 -34.18
C ARG A 33 5.13 -14.45 -34.34
N LEU A 34 4.71 -14.64 -35.59
CA LEU A 34 3.90 -15.80 -35.96
C LEU A 34 4.80 -16.93 -36.45
N GLU A 35 4.20 -18.11 -36.59
CA GLU A 35 4.78 -19.32 -37.21
C GLU A 35 5.96 -20.02 -36.50
N ARG A 36 5.61 -20.99 -35.64
CA ARG A 36 6.17 -22.35 -35.75
C ARG A 36 5.05 -23.41 -35.67
N ARG A 37 4.68 -23.96 -36.84
CA ARG A 37 4.04 -25.29 -37.00
C ARG A 37 5.13 -26.25 -37.50
N PRO A 38 5.10 -27.55 -37.13
CA PRO A 38 4.45 -28.58 -37.97
C PRO A 38 3.59 -29.57 -37.13
N SER A 39 2.78 -30.47 -37.67
CA SER A 39 2.31 -30.73 -39.06
C SER A 39 0.97 -31.51 -38.99
N SER A 40 0.24 -31.59 -40.12
CA SER A 40 -0.82 -32.57 -40.48
C SER A 40 -1.54 -33.33 -39.33
N ALA A 41 -2.85 -33.18 -39.08
CA ALA A 41 -3.91 -33.00 -40.08
C ALA A 41 -5.01 -31.94 -39.74
N LEU A 42 -5.05 -31.41 -38.53
CA LEU A 42 -6.14 -30.51 -38.09
C LEU A 42 -5.93 -29.01 -38.45
N GLY A 43 -4.73 -28.65 -38.91
CA GLY A 43 -4.32 -27.25 -39.09
C GLY A 43 -5.02 -26.45 -40.21
N GLY A 44 -5.82 -27.10 -41.06
CA GLY A 44 -6.57 -26.45 -42.14
C GLY A 44 -7.95 -25.93 -41.75
N VAL A 45 -8.61 -26.53 -40.75
CA VAL A 45 -10.04 -26.29 -40.45
C VAL A 45 -10.34 -24.84 -40.05
N PHE A 46 -9.40 -24.16 -39.40
CA PHE A 46 -9.58 -22.78 -38.93
C PHE A 46 -9.18 -21.69 -39.94
N LEU A 47 -8.39 -22.01 -40.97
CA LEU A 47 -8.03 -21.04 -42.01
C LEU A 47 -9.15 -20.85 -43.05
N ASP A 48 -10.04 -21.83 -43.20
CA ASP A 48 -11.28 -21.65 -43.96
C ASP A 48 -12.29 -20.77 -43.20
N TRP A 49 -12.42 -20.92 -41.88
CA TRP A 49 -13.39 -20.14 -41.08
C TRP A 49 -13.13 -18.63 -41.15
N ASP A 50 -11.87 -18.20 -41.11
CA ASP A 50 -11.46 -16.78 -41.24
C ASP A 50 -11.53 -16.28 -42.71
N ARG A 51 -11.78 -17.16 -43.69
CA ARG A 51 -12.11 -16.80 -45.08
C ARG A 51 -13.61 -16.72 -45.29
N ASP A 52 -14.36 -17.70 -44.81
CA ASP A 52 -15.81 -17.76 -44.89
C ASP A 52 -16.46 -16.57 -44.15
N LEU A 53 -15.97 -16.22 -42.94
CA LEU A 53 -16.48 -15.06 -42.19
C LEU A 53 -16.27 -13.72 -42.91
N ARG A 54 -15.19 -13.56 -43.69
CA ARG A 54 -15.02 -12.38 -44.54
C ARG A 54 -15.99 -12.39 -45.73
N SER A 55 -16.26 -13.55 -46.34
CA SER A 55 -17.28 -13.64 -47.41
C SER A 55 -18.71 -13.34 -46.94
N VAL A 56 -19.00 -13.48 -45.64
CA VAL A 56 -20.29 -13.11 -45.03
C VAL A 56 -20.45 -11.59 -44.84
N GLY A 57 -19.36 -10.82 -44.77
CA GLY A 57 -19.40 -9.35 -44.64
C GLY A 57 -19.92 -8.64 -45.90
N ASP A 58 -19.44 -9.04 -47.07
CA ASP A 58 -19.75 -8.38 -48.35
C ASP A 58 -21.09 -8.85 -48.99
N GLY A 59 -21.84 -9.70 -48.27
CA GLY A 59 -22.91 -10.53 -48.83
C GLY A 59 -24.33 -10.27 -48.31
N VAL A 60 -24.66 -9.05 -47.88
CA VAL A 60 -26.00 -8.73 -47.32
C VAL A 60 -27.09 -8.76 -48.40
N ASN A 61 -27.67 -9.94 -48.63
CA ASN A 61 -29.00 -10.06 -49.22
C ASN A 61 -29.76 -11.31 -48.76
N ASN A 62 -31.09 -11.17 -48.67
CA ASN A 62 -31.94 -12.07 -47.90
C ASN A 62 -32.15 -13.46 -48.59
N ARG A 63 -32.36 -14.50 -47.78
CA ARG A 63 -32.65 -15.92 -48.11
C ARG A 63 -31.47 -16.87 -48.40
N THR A 64 -30.24 -16.41 -48.63
CA THR A 64 -29.12 -17.34 -48.95
C THR A 64 -28.46 -17.95 -47.71
N ALA A 65 -28.30 -17.17 -46.63
CA ALA A 65 -27.55 -17.57 -45.42
C ALA A 65 -28.05 -18.88 -44.78
N THR A 66 -29.37 -19.09 -44.70
CA THR A 66 -29.96 -20.30 -44.10
C THR A 66 -29.60 -21.59 -44.87
N ARG A 67 -29.43 -21.49 -46.20
CA ARG A 67 -28.97 -22.63 -47.02
C ARG A 67 -27.45 -22.85 -46.89
N ALA A 68 -26.66 -21.79 -46.78
CA ALA A 68 -25.22 -21.91 -46.55
C ALA A 68 -24.92 -22.59 -45.20
N VAL A 69 -25.54 -22.12 -44.11
CA VAL A 69 -25.37 -22.71 -42.76
C VAL A 69 -25.84 -24.16 -42.73
N ARG A 70 -27.01 -24.47 -43.32
CA ARG A 70 -27.49 -25.85 -43.42
C ARG A 70 -26.53 -26.74 -44.23
N ALA A 71 -26.07 -26.30 -45.41
CA ALA A 71 -25.18 -27.09 -46.25
C ALA A 71 -23.79 -27.32 -45.63
N VAL A 72 -23.27 -26.36 -44.85
CA VAL A 72 -22.03 -26.52 -44.06
C VAL A 72 -22.23 -27.53 -42.94
N ALA A 73 -23.35 -27.47 -42.21
CA ALA A 73 -23.69 -28.43 -41.17
C ALA A 73 -23.85 -29.85 -41.75
N GLU A 74 -24.67 -30.01 -42.79
CA GLU A 74 -24.94 -31.31 -43.44
C GLU A 74 -23.65 -31.93 -44.02
N ARG A 75 -22.83 -31.19 -44.77
CA ARG A 75 -21.55 -31.72 -45.31
C ARG A 75 -20.50 -32.03 -44.25
N ARG A 76 -20.43 -31.27 -43.14
CA ARG A 76 -19.46 -31.56 -42.07
C ARG A 76 -19.92 -32.70 -41.16
N LEU A 77 -21.23 -32.91 -40.97
CA LEU A 77 -21.77 -34.05 -40.24
C LEU A 77 -21.43 -35.39 -40.92
N THR A 78 -21.55 -35.50 -42.24
CA THR A 78 -21.20 -36.75 -42.94
C THR A 78 -19.70 -37.07 -42.84
N CYS A 79 -18.81 -36.09 -43.08
CA CYS A 79 -17.36 -36.31 -42.96
C CYS A 79 -16.85 -36.51 -41.52
N LEU A 80 -17.67 -36.32 -40.49
CA LEU A 80 -17.34 -36.67 -39.09
C LEU A 80 -17.90 -38.05 -38.68
N ALA A 81 -18.77 -38.67 -39.50
CA ALA A 81 -19.42 -39.93 -39.16
C ALA A 81 -18.58 -41.19 -39.49
N GLU A 82 -17.79 -41.16 -40.57
CA GLU A 82 -17.36 -42.41 -41.27
C GLU A 82 -16.06 -43.09 -40.79
N ASP A 83 -15.40 -42.66 -39.70
CA ASP A 83 -14.24 -43.44 -39.16
C ASP A 83 -14.04 -43.42 -37.64
N ARG A 84 -14.60 -42.46 -36.88
CA ARG A 84 -14.38 -42.38 -35.40
C ARG A 84 -15.59 -42.18 -34.51
N LEU A 85 -16.81 -42.11 -35.06
CA LEU A 85 -18.02 -42.22 -34.24
C LEU A 85 -18.31 -43.67 -33.85
N ALA A 86 -17.98 -44.63 -34.71
CA ALA A 86 -18.14 -46.08 -34.46
C ALA A 86 -17.41 -46.55 -33.20
N THR A 87 -16.17 -46.08 -32.95
CA THR A 87 -15.41 -46.44 -31.74
C THR A 87 -15.97 -45.83 -30.46
N GLY A 88 -16.78 -44.77 -30.57
CA GLY A 88 -17.52 -44.20 -29.43
C GLY A 88 -18.84 -44.92 -29.15
N LEU A 89 -19.49 -45.44 -30.20
CA LEU A 89 -20.71 -46.26 -30.09
C LEU A 89 -20.43 -47.71 -29.68
N ALA A 90 -19.20 -48.22 -29.86
CA ALA A 90 -18.80 -49.59 -29.53
C ALA A 90 -19.02 -50.00 -28.05
N VAL A 91 -19.29 -49.06 -27.15
CA VAL A 91 -19.71 -49.32 -25.75
C VAL A 91 -21.16 -49.85 -25.66
N PHE A 92 -21.96 -49.73 -26.73
CA PHE A 92 -23.37 -50.13 -26.79
C PHE A 92 -23.67 -51.41 -27.62
N GLU A 93 -22.70 -51.99 -28.33
CA GLU A 93 -22.94 -53.16 -29.22
C GLU A 93 -22.11 -54.42 -28.85
N GLY A 94 -21.56 -54.46 -27.64
CA GLY A 94 -20.58 -55.46 -27.20
C GLY A 94 -21.09 -56.66 -26.41
N GLY A 95 -22.10 -57.41 -26.90
CA GLY A 95 -22.36 -58.80 -26.44
C GLY A 95 -23.80 -59.17 -26.04
N ASP A 96 -24.52 -59.81 -26.96
CA ASP A 96 -25.49 -60.90 -26.75
C ASP A 96 -26.66 -60.76 -25.74
N ALA A 97 -27.30 -59.59 -25.65
CA ALA A 97 -28.77 -59.49 -25.44
C ALA A 97 -29.30 -58.06 -25.71
N PRO A 98 -30.56 -57.89 -26.17
CA PRO A 98 -31.25 -56.61 -26.07
C PRO A 98 -31.62 -56.36 -24.60
N MET A 99 -30.79 -55.60 -23.88
CA MET A 99 -31.05 -55.23 -22.49
C MET A 99 -32.18 -54.20 -22.40
N GLU A 100 -33.27 -54.55 -21.71
CA GLU A 100 -34.42 -53.66 -21.52
C GLU A 100 -34.10 -52.49 -20.57
N GLY A 101 -34.96 -51.47 -20.56
CA GLY A 101 -34.68 -50.18 -19.89
C GLY A 101 -34.37 -50.26 -18.39
N ASP A 102 -34.90 -51.27 -17.70
CA ASP A 102 -34.62 -51.52 -16.29
C ASP A 102 -33.14 -51.88 -16.03
N ASP A 103 -32.43 -52.44 -17.02
CA ASP A 103 -31.07 -52.94 -16.82
C ASP A 103 -30.01 -51.83 -16.92
N LEU A 104 -30.26 -50.76 -17.67
CA LEU A 104 -29.44 -49.54 -17.58
C LEU A 104 -29.56 -48.89 -16.20
N LEU A 105 -30.76 -48.92 -15.60
CA LEU A 105 -30.97 -48.46 -14.23
C LEU A 105 -30.29 -49.42 -13.23
N SER A 106 -30.37 -50.73 -13.43
CA SER A 106 -29.68 -51.76 -12.61
C SER A 106 -28.15 -51.58 -12.64
N VAL A 107 -27.56 -51.37 -13.82
CA VAL A 107 -26.11 -51.18 -14.00
C VAL A 107 -25.64 -49.87 -13.36
N PHE A 108 -26.42 -48.79 -13.47
CA PHE A 108 -26.12 -47.50 -12.84
C PHE A 108 -26.25 -47.58 -11.31
N GLN A 109 -27.32 -48.19 -10.80
CA GLN A 109 -27.49 -48.53 -9.36
C GLN A 109 -26.32 -49.37 -8.84
N SER A 110 -25.92 -50.40 -9.59
CA SER A 110 -24.86 -51.35 -9.24
C SER A 110 -23.46 -50.71 -9.25
N HIS A 111 -23.18 -49.77 -10.16
CA HIS A 111 -21.95 -48.99 -10.14
C HIS A 111 -21.93 -47.94 -9.02
N LEU A 112 -23.01 -47.20 -8.85
CA LEU A 112 -23.11 -46.15 -7.81
C LEU A 112 -22.97 -46.78 -6.41
N THR A 113 -23.65 -47.90 -6.17
CA THR A 113 -23.62 -48.62 -4.87
C THR A 113 -22.27 -49.28 -4.60
N ARG A 114 -21.61 -49.89 -5.61
CA ARG A 114 -20.28 -50.49 -5.42
C ARG A 114 -19.21 -49.43 -5.10
N ASN A 115 -19.25 -48.28 -5.77
CA ASN A 115 -18.27 -47.23 -5.52
C ASN A 115 -18.51 -46.49 -4.19
N LEU A 116 -19.78 -46.20 -3.83
CA LEU A 116 -20.14 -45.64 -2.51
C LEU A 116 -19.88 -46.59 -1.32
N ALA A 117 -19.67 -47.89 -1.58
CA ALA A 117 -19.25 -48.84 -0.55
C ALA A 117 -17.75 -48.70 -0.20
N ALA A 118 -16.91 -48.29 -1.16
CA ALA A 118 -15.46 -48.21 -1.00
C ALA A 118 -14.99 -46.98 -0.20
N GLU A 119 -15.65 -45.83 -0.34
CA GLU A 119 -15.20 -44.55 0.27
C GLU A 119 -15.59 -44.37 1.75
N GLY A 120 -15.99 -45.43 2.46
CA GLY A 120 -16.09 -45.49 3.93
C GLY A 120 -17.20 -44.66 4.61
N THR A 121 -17.68 -43.56 4.02
CA THR A 121 -18.60 -42.62 4.68
C THR A 121 -20.02 -43.18 4.86
N SER A 122 -20.39 -43.43 6.12
CA SER A 122 -21.71 -43.94 6.50
C SER A 122 -22.84 -42.94 6.21
N THR A 123 -22.57 -41.63 6.34
CA THR A 123 -23.56 -40.56 6.15
C THR A 123 -24.09 -40.49 4.72
N ALA A 124 -23.21 -40.48 3.71
CA ALA A 124 -23.61 -40.45 2.30
C ALA A 124 -24.37 -41.73 1.91
N ARG A 125 -23.90 -42.89 2.38
CA ARG A 125 -24.53 -44.19 2.16
C ARG A 125 -25.96 -44.24 2.72
N ASN A 126 -26.18 -43.70 3.93
CA ASN A 126 -27.51 -43.62 4.54
C ASN A 126 -28.44 -42.60 3.85
N LEU A 127 -27.90 -41.48 3.36
CA LEU A 127 -28.66 -40.47 2.64
C LEU A 127 -29.18 -41.00 1.29
N VAL A 128 -28.30 -41.61 0.49
CA VAL A 128 -28.68 -42.25 -0.79
C VAL A 128 -29.66 -43.40 -0.55
N ARG A 129 -29.45 -44.24 0.47
CA ARG A 129 -30.36 -45.34 0.79
C ARG A 129 -31.76 -44.85 1.18
N ARG A 130 -31.88 -43.75 1.92
CA ARG A 130 -33.18 -43.12 2.25
C ARG A 130 -33.86 -42.44 1.05
N LEU A 131 -33.09 -41.92 0.10
CA LEU A 131 -33.61 -41.32 -1.14
C LEU A 131 -34.08 -42.35 -2.20
N TRP A 132 -33.75 -43.64 -2.05
CA TRP A 132 -34.02 -44.67 -3.07
C TRP A 132 -34.82 -45.89 -2.61
N VAL A 133 -34.89 -46.21 -1.31
CA VAL A 133 -35.60 -47.43 -0.85
C VAL A 133 -37.13 -47.29 -0.86
N GLY A 134 -37.66 -46.07 -0.86
CA GLY A 134 -39.11 -45.84 -1.01
C GLY A 134 -39.94 -46.10 0.26
N ASP A 135 -39.30 -46.27 1.42
CA ASP A 135 -39.99 -46.25 2.72
C ASP A 135 -40.70 -44.90 2.89
N GLY A 136 -42.03 -44.92 3.05
CA GLY A 136 -42.88 -43.73 2.97
C GLY A 136 -42.51 -42.60 3.95
N GLU A 137 -41.90 -42.92 5.09
CA GLU A 137 -41.45 -41.94 6.10
C GLU A 137 -40.38 -40.95 5.56
N ALA A 138 -39.69 -41.29 4.46
CA ALA A 138 -38.75 -40.38 3.80
C ALA A 138 -39.44 -39.25 3.02
N SER A 139 -40.70 -39.44 2.58
CA SER A 139 -41.52 -38.38 1.95
C SER A 139 -41.73 -37.24 2.92
N ASP A 140 -42.26 -37.55 4.11
CA ASP A 140 -42.90 -36.56 4.95
C ASP A 140 -41.86 -35.72 5.69
N LEU A 141 -40.79 -36.36 6.19
CA LEU A 141 -39.73 -35.65 6.90
C LEU A 141 -38.94 -34.70 5.99
N VAL A 142 -38.74 -35.06 4.72
CA VAL A 142 -38.10 -34.17 3.72
C VAL A 142 -39.06 -33.06 3.30
N THR A 143 -40.35 -33.37 3.10
CA THR A 143 -41.35 -32.39 2.68
C THR A 143 -41.60 -31.33 3.76
N GLU A 144 -41.73 -31.72 5.04
CA GLU A 144 -42.05 -30.78 6.12
C GLU A 144 -40.87 -29.85 6.48
N LEU A 145 -39.65 -30.39 6.55
CA LEU A 145 -38.44 -29.59 6.82
C LEU A 145 -37.99 -28.77 5.61
N ALA A 146 -38.12 -29.28 4.38
CA ALA A 146 -37.73 -28.51 3.19
C ALA A 146 -38.70 -27.36 2.93
N PHE A 147 -40.02 -27.58 2.92
CA PHE A 147 -40.97 -26.53 2.55
C PHE A 147 -41.04 -25.37 3.54
N SER A 148 -40.79 -25.60 4.84
CA SER A 148 -40.71 -24.54 5.84
C SER A 148 -39.46 -23.64 5.63
N GLY A 149 -38.28 -24.25 5.49
CA GLY A 149 -37.03 -23.52 5.19
C GLY A 149 -37.03 -22.84 3.82
N VAL A 150 -37.51 -23.53 2.78
CA VAL A 150 -37.68 -22.99 1.42
C VAL A 150 -38.66 -21.82 1.40
N ARG A 151 -39.79 -21.92 2.12
CA ARG A 151 -40.74 -20.79 2.24
C ARG A 151 -40.09 -19.61 2.96
N ALA A 152 -39.37 -19.82 4.05
CA ALA A 152 -38.67 -18.74 4.76
C ALA A 152 -37.59 -18.06 3.87
N ALA A 153 -36.81 -18.84 3.12
CA ALA A 153 -35.80 -18.32 2.20
C ALA A 153 -36.43 -17.57 0.99
N ALA A 154 -37.54 -18.08 0.45
CA ALA A 154 -38.30 -17.41 -0.60
C ALA A 154 -38.97 -16.12 -0.11
N GLU A 155 -39.48 -16.10 1.13
CA GLU A 155 -40.07 -14.91 1.76
C GLU A 155 -38.99 -13.84 2.03
N ALA A 156 -37.79 -14.25 2.47
CA ALA A 156 -36.63 -13.37 2.64
C ALA A 156 -36.09 -12.83 1.29
N ALA A 157 -36.09 -13.64 0.24
CA ALA A 157 -35.78 -13.19 -1.12
C ALA A 157 -36.81 -12.17 -1.61
N ARG A 158 -38.10 -12.42 -1.33
CA ARG A 158 -39.20 -11.50 -1.64
C ARG A 158 -39.08 -10.17 -0.88
N SER A 159 -38.76 -10.21 0.43
CA SER A 159 -38.60 -8.97 1.22
C SER A 159 -37.37 -8.18 0.80
N THR A 160 -36.26 -8.84 0.47
CA THR A 160 -35.04 -8.19 -0.03
C THR A 160 -35.26 -7.55 -1.40
N GLY A 161 -35.96 -8.23 -2.31
CA GLY A 161 -36.35 -7.66 -3.61
C GLY A 161 -37.36 -6.50 -3.48
N ALA A 162 -38.25 -6.53 -2.49
CA ALA A 162 -39.21 -5.47 -2.22
C ALA A 162 -38.61 -4.22 -1.53
N ALA A 163 -37.40 -4.33 -0.95
CA ALA A 163 -36.75 -3.28 -0.17
C ALA A 163 -35.52 -2.65 -0.85
N SER A 164 -35.28 -2.94 -2.13
CA SER A 164 -34.05 -2.57 -2.85
C SER A 164 -34.25 -1.74 -4.12
N ASP A 165 -35.47 -1.25 -4.39
CA ASP A 165 -35.88 -0.50 -5.61
C ASP A 165 -35.58 -1.19 -6.96
N LEU A 166 -35.08 -2.43 -6.94
CA LEU A 166 -34.75 -3.25 -8.11
C LEU A 166 -35.99 -3.90 -8.72
N HIS A 167 -36.94 -3.07 -9.17
CA HIS A 167 -38.24 -3.43 -9.77
C HIS A 167 -38.17 -4.31 -11.05
N ALA A 168 -36.98 -4.75 -11.48
CA ALA A 168 -36.74 -5.45 -12.73
C ALA A 168 -36.02 -6.82 -12.58
N LEU A 169 -35.78 -7.32 -11.37
CA LEU A 169 -35.29 -8.69 -11.18
C LEU A 169 -36.32 -9.70 -11.69
N ALA A 170 -35.90 -10.73 -12.44
CA ALA A 170 -36.79 -11.80 -12.90
C ALA A 170 -36.52 -13.14 -12.19
N HIS A 171 -35.25 -13.51 -12.01
CA HIS A 171 -34.86 -14.74 -11.29
C HIS A 171 -33.75 -14.46 -10.28
N LEU A 172 -33.83 -15.11 -9.12
CA LEU A 172 -32.74 -15.30 -8.18
C LEU A 172 -32.53 -16.81 -7.98
N GLU A 173 -31.31 -17.29 -8.25
CA GLU A 173 -30.92 -18.68 -8.06
C GLU A 173 -29.81 -18.76 -7.00
N LEU A 174 -30.09 -19.44 -5.90
CA LEU A 174 -29.15 -19.71 -4.81
C LEU A 174 -28.75 -21.19 -4.83
N ASP A 175 -27.48 -21.49 -5.06
CA ASP A 175 -26.94 -22.85 -5.11
C ASP A 175 -26.12 -23.16 -3.86
N TYR A 176 -26.29 -24.36 -3.31
CA TYR A 176 -25.36 -24.97 -2.36
C TYR A 176 -24.97 -26.37 -2.84
N THR A 177 -23.67 -26.63 -3.03
CA THR A 177 -23.14 -27.91 -3.51
C THR A 177 -22.03 -28.40 -2.58
N LEU A 178 -22.07 -29.68 -2.23
CA LEU A 178 -21.04 -30.37 -1.46
C LEU A 178 -20.38 -31.44 -2.33
N SER A 179 -19.06 -31.35 -2.50
CA SER A 179 -18.25 -32.40 -3.14
C SER A 179 -17.89 -33.50 -2.13
N SER A 180 -17.73 -34.75 -2.57
CA SER A 180 -17.18 -35.84 -1.74
C SER A 180 -15.74 -35.57 -1.28
N SER A 181 -15.04 -34.62 -1.91
CA SER A 181 -13.77 -34.04 -1.44
C SER A 181 -13.89 -33.16 -0.18
N GLY A 182 -15.10 -33.02 0.40
CA GLY A 182 -15.35 -32.25 1.62
C GLY A 182 -15.42 -30.73 1.43
N ARG A 183 -15.36 -30.24 0.18
CA ARG A 183 -15.42 -28.80 -0.13
C ARG A 183 -16.84 -28.35 -0.42
N PRO A 184 -17.40 -27.38 0.34
CA PRO A 184 -18.65 -26.73 0.00
C PRO A 184 -18.44 -25.59 -1.01
N ILE A 185 -19.37 -25.48 -1.95
CA ILE A 185 -19.51 -24.39 -2.92
C ILE A 185 -20.86 -23.72 -2.69
N TRP A 186 -20.85 -22.40 -2.58
CA TRP A 186 -22.05 -21.57 -2.49
C TRP A 186 -22.13 -20.68 -3.73
N SER A 187 -23.32 -20.48 -4.29
CA SER A 187 -23.54 -19.54 -5.39
C SER A 187 -24.83 -18.74 -5.18
N ALA A 188 -24.81 -17.47 -5.58
CA ALA A 188 -25.97 -16.60 -5.68
C ALA A 188 -25.93 -15.90 -7.04
N ILE A 189 -26.96 -16.10 -7.87
CA ILE A 189 -27.02 -15.62 -9.26
C ILE A 189 -28.35 -14.91 -9.48
N ALA A 190 -28.29 -13.65 -9.93
CA ALA A 190 -29.43 -12.83 -10.28
C ALA A 190 -29.51 -12.65 -11.80
N VAL A 191 -30.72 -12.74 -12.35
CA VAL A 191 -31.03 -12.48 -13.77
C VAL A 191 -32.04 -11.34 -13.87
N GLN A 192 -31.66 -10.30 -14.61
CA GLN A 192 -32.44 -9.08 -14.83
C GLN A 192 -32.67 -8.88 -16.34
N PRO A 193 -33.93 -8.96 -16.83
CA PRO A 193 -34.26 -8.57 -18.20
C PRO A 193 -33.89 -7.12 -18.46
N LEU A 194 -33.32 -6.87 -19.65
CA LEU A 194 -33.01 -5.53 -20.15
C LEU A 194 -33.92 -5.17 -21.34
N TYR A 195 -34.36 -6.17 -22.09
CA TYR A 195 -35.21 -6.02 -23.27
C TYR A 195 -35.98 -7.30 -23.56
N GLU A 196 -37.27 -7.19 -23.90
CA GLU A 196 -38.08 -8.25 -24.49
C GLU A 196 -38.99 -7.64 -25.56
N THR A 197 -39.14 -8.26 -26.74
CA THR A 197 -40.13 -7.83 -27.74
C THR A 197 -41.55 -8.23 -27.32
N GLY A 198 -42.56 -7.48 -27.74
CA GLY A 198 -43.96 -7.73 -27.37
C GLY A 198 -44.58 -9.04 -27.91
N ASP A 199 -43.84 -9.78 -28.73
CA ASP A 199 -44.16 -11.12 -29.25
C ASP A 199 -43.27 -12.24 -28.65
N SER A 200 -42.36 -11.84 -27.74
CA SER A 200 -41.30 -12.63 -27.12
C SER A 200 -40.31 -13.32 -28.08
N HIS A 201 -40.19 -12.87 -29.33
CA HIS A 201 -39.18 -13.43 -30.24
C HIS A 201 -37.73 -13.05 -29.90
N HIS A 202 -37.52 -11.95 -29.17
CA HIS A 202 -36.18 -11.49 -28.79
C HIS A 202 -36.14 -11.11 -27.32
N SER A 203 -35.15 -11.62 -26.58
CA SER A 203 -34.91 -11.27 -25.18
C SER A 203 -33.43 -11.01 -24.92
N ALA A 204 -33.11 -9.96 -24.16
CA ALA A 204 -31.76 -9.70 -23.63
C ALA A 204 -31.81 -9.48 -22.12
N PHE A 205 -30.81 -9.99 -21.41
CA PHE A 205 -30.73 -9.90 -19.95
C PHE A 205 -29.29 -9.71 -19.46
N ALA A 206 -29.16 -9.05 -18.31
CA ALA A 206 -27.96 -9.07 -17.49
C ALA A 206 -28.00 -10.28 -16.54
N GLN A 207 -26.84 -10.87 -16.29
CA GLN A 207 -26.66 -11.87 -15.24
C GLN A 207 -25.49 -11.43 -14.34
N LEU A 208 -25.78 -11.31 -13.05
CA LEU A 208 -24.80 -11.04 -12.00
C LEU A 208 -24.70 -12.27 -11.10
N GLY A 209 -23.50 -12.58 -10.59
CA GLY A 209 -23.30 -13.72 -9.72
C GLY A 209 -22.12 -13.59 -8.77
N MET A 210 -22.23 -14.26 -7.63
CA MET A 210 -21.15 -14.52 -6.68
C MET A 210 -21.08 -16.02 -6.44
N THR A 211 -19.92 -16.63 -6.67
CA THR A 211 -19.63 -18.04 -6.35
C THR A 211 -18.49 -18.10 -5.34
N ARG A 212 -18.67 -18.82 -4.24
CA ARG A 212 -17.66 -19.03 -3.19
C ARG A 212 -17.29 -20.50 -3.08
N GLU A 213 -16.01 -20.81 -3.26
CA GLU A 213 -15.41 -22.15 -3.07
C GLU A 213 -14.40 -22.05 -1.91
N ALA A 214 -14.72 -22.67 -0.77
CA ALA A 214 -13.98 -22.51 0.49
C ALA A 214 -13.71 -21.02 0.86
N ALA A 215 -12.45 -20.58 0.75
CA ALA A 215 -12.02 -19.21 1.04
C ALA A 215 -12.08 -18.26 -0.17
N ALA A 216 -12.10 -18.79 -1.40
CA ALA A 216 -12.12 -17.99 -2.62
C ALA A 216 -13.54 -17.50 -2.94
N SER A 217 -13.70 -16.22 -3.29
CA SER A 217 -14.94 -15.70 -3.88
C SER A 217 -14.67 -15.23 -5.30
N THR A 218 -15.52 -15.63 -6.25
CA THR A 218 -15.50 -15.19 -7.64
C THR A 218 -16.79 -14.46 -7.94
N TYR A 219 -16.67 -13.23 -8.44
CA TYR A 219 -17.78 -12.43 -8.95
C TYR A 219 -17.85 -12.57 -10.47
N ASN A 220 -19.07 -12.67 -11.00
CA ASN A 220 -19.35 -12.85 -12.42
C ASN A 220 -20.35 -11.76 -12.86
N ALA A 221 -20.05 -11.04 -13.93
CA ALA A 221 -20.97 -10.09 -14.53
C ALA A 221 -21.01 -10.29 -16.04
N GLY A 222 -22.20 -10.37 -16.63
CA GLY A 222 -22.33 -10.63 -18.05
C GLY A 222 -23.69 -10.26 -18.64
N LEU A 223 -23.72 -10.30 -19.97
CA LEU A 223 -24.88 -10.03 -20.81
C LEU A 223 -25.16 -11.25 -21.69
N ALA A 224 -26.43 -11.55 -21.89
CA ALA A 224 -26.88 -12.61 -22.79
C ALA A 224 -28.07 -12.16 -23.61
N TYR A 225 -28.14 -12.69 -24.84
CA TYR A 225 -29.25 -12.51 -25.76
C TYR A 225 -29.77 -13.89 -26.16
N ARG A 226 -31.09 -14.04 -26.27
CA ARG A 226 -31.75 -15.25 -26.78
C ARG A 226 -32.86 -14.83 -27.75
N GLY A 227 -32.80 -15.35 -28.97
CA GLY A 227 -33.88 -15.25 -29.96
C GLY A 227 -34.67 -16.56 -30.00
N LEU A 228 -35.99 -16.47 -29.96
CA LEU A 228 -36.90 -17.59 -30.17
C LEU A 228 -37.09 -17.82 -31.67
N THR A 229 -37.02 -19.07 -32.13
CA THR A 229 -37.25 -19.42 -33.53
C THR A 229 -38.72 -19.23 -33.91
N PRO A 230 -39.06 -18.96 -35.19
CA PRO A 230 -40.45 -18.70 -35.61
C PRO A 230 -41.42 -19.88 -35.43
N ASP A 231 -40.90 -21.11 -35.32
CA ASP A 231 -41.66 -22.33 -34.96
C ASP A 231 -41.86 -22.49 -33.44
N ARG A 232 -41.31 -21.57 -32.65
CA ARG A 232 -41.27 -21.54 -31.18
C ARG A 232 -40.71 -22.81 -30.54
N GLN A 233 -39.83 -23.53 -31.24
CA GLN A 233 -39.19 -24.75 -30.73
C GLN A 233 -37.85 -24.49 -30.01
N TRP A 234 -37.11 -23.44 -30.40
CA TRP A 234 -35.75 -23.18 -29.91
C TRP A 234 -35.53 -21.72 -29.49
N LEU A 235 -34.86 -21.53 -28.35
CA LEU A 235 -34.17 -20.30 -27.99
C LEU A 235 -32.68 -20.44 -28.31
N ILE A 236 -32.11 -19.53 -29.09
CA ILE A 236 -30.70 -19.54 -29.48
C ILE A 236 -30.09 -18.15 -29.28
N GLY A 237 -28.89 -18.06 -28.72
CA GLY A 237 -28.14 -16.81 -28.75
C GLY A 237 -26.85 -16.77 -27.93
N PRO A 238 -26.01 -15.74 -28.15
CA PRO A 238 -24.71 -15.61 -27.52
C PRO A 238 -24.79 -15.00 -26.11
N ASN A 239 -23.74 -15.24 -25.34
CA ASN A 239 -23.49 -14.60 -24.06
C ASN A 239 -22.03 -14.14 -23.94
N ALA A 240 -21.78 -13.15 -23.09
CA ALA A 240 -20.44 -12.66 -22.75
C ALA A 240 -20.36 -12.30 -21.26
N PHE A 241 -19.26 -12.67 -20.61
CA PHE A 241 -19.04 -12.49 -19.18
C PHE A 241 -17.61 -12.03 -18.86
N PHE A 242 -17.49 -11.22 -17.82
CA PHE A 242 -16.27 -10.92 -17.10
C PHE A 242 -16.32 -11.57 -15.71
N ASP A 243 -15.22 -12.23 -15.32
CA ASP A 243 -15.07 -12.87 -14.00
C ASP A 243 -13.90 -12.25 -13.24
N TYR A 244 -14.08 -12.04 -11.94
CA TYR A 244 -13.05 -11.57 -11.01
C TYR A 244 -13.00 -12.44 -9.74
N SER A 245 -11.83 -13.00 -9.42
CA SER A 245 -11.64 -13.82 -8.21
C SER A 245 -10.81 -13.08 -7.16
N THR A 246 -11.36 -12.96 -5.95
CA THR A 246 -10.85 -12.10 -4.86
C THR A 246 -9.54 -12.60 -4.27
N GLN A 247 -9.34 -13.91 -4.16
CA GLN A 247 -8.26 -14.47 -3.32
C GLN A 247 -6.87 -13.98 -3.75
N ARG A 248 -6.69 -13.75 -5.07
CA ARG A 248 -5.44 -13.26 -5.67
C ARG A 248 -5.68 -12.36 -6.91
N SER A 249 -6.82 -11.69 -6.99
CA SER A 249 -7.15 -10.71 -8.05
C SER A 249 -7.02 -11.19 -9.52
N HIS A 250 -7.42 -12.44 -9.79
CA HIS A 250 -7.48 -12.97 -11.16
C HIS A 250 -8.68 -12.41 -11.94
N THR A 251 -8.47 -12.16 -13.23
CA THR A 251 -9.46 -11.64 -14.17
C THR A 251 -9.55 -12.53 -15.41
N ARG A 252 -10.77 -12.88 -15.81
CA ARG A 252 -11.06 -13.77 -16.96
C ARG A 252 -12.21 -13.18 -17.78
N PHE A 253 -12.16 -13.35 -19.09
CA PHE A 253 -13.27 -13.05 -20.00
C PHE A 253 -13.78 -14.34 -20.63
N SER A 254 -15.07 -14.41 -20.93
CA SER A 254 -15.61 -15.52 -21.72
C SER A 254 -16.72 -15.09 -22.67
N ILE A 255 -16.79 -15.76 -23.81
CA ILE A 255 -17.96 -15.75 -24.71
C ILE A 255 -18.56 -17.15 -24.74
N GLY A 256 -19.86 -17.24 -24.96
CA GLY A 256 -20.56 -18.52 -25.09
C GLY A 256 -21.76 -18.45 -26.03
N LEU A 257 -22.32 -19.61 -26.33
CA LEU A 257 -23.51 -19.80 -27.15
C LEU A 257 -24.45 -20.78 -26.46
N ASP A 258 -25.68 -20.35 -26.21
CA ASP A 258 -26.79 -21.20 -25.76
C ASP A 258 -27.68 -21.59 -26.95
N ALA A 259 -28.14 -22.84 -26.98
CA ALA A 259 -29.28 -23.30 -27.77
C ALA A 259 -30.16 -24.24 -26.92
N LYS A 260 -31.42 -23.88 -26.69
CA LYS A 260 -32.34 -24.60 -25.79
C LYS A 260 -33.69 -24.83 -26.46
N SER A 261 -34.28 -26.00 -26.25
CA SER A 261 -35.67 -26.34 -26.58
C SER A 261 -36.44 -26.70 -25.29
N GLU A 262 -37.71 -27.11 -25.41
CA GLU A 262 -38.49 -27.69 -24.31
C GLU A 262 -37.72 -28.83 -23.60
N ARG A 263 -37.04 -29.69 -24.38
CA ARG A 263 -36.47 -30.96 -23.88
C ARG A 263 -34.95 -31.04 -23.91
N PHE A 264 -34.29 -30.38 -24.85
CA PHE A 264 -32.84 -30.46 -25.04
C PHE A 264 -32.16 -29.12 -24.82
N GLY A 265 -30.96 -29.15 -24.23
CA GLY A 265 -30.07 -28.00 -24.09
C GLY A 265 -28.70 -28.29 -24.71
N LEU A 266 -28.07 -27.23 -25.21
CA LEU A 266 -26.69 -27.18 -25.67
C LEU A 266 -26.10 -25.83 -25.22
N SER A 267 -24.97 -25.87 -24.54
CA SER A 267 -24.21 -24.67 -24.16
C SER A 267 -22.72 -24.91 -24.43
N ALA A 268 -22.08 -23.97 -25.11
CA ALA A 268 -20.65 -24.03 -25.42
C ALA A 268 -19.98 -22.71 -25.04
N ASN A 269 -18.96 -22.77 -24.18
CA ASN A 269 -18.30 -21.57 -23.65
C ASN A 269 -16.79 -21.57 -23.88
N ARG A 270 -16.25 -20.37 -24.06
CA ARG A 270 -14.86 -20.09 -24.41
C ARG A 270 -14.25 -19.13 -23.40
N TYR A 271 -13.22 -19.57 -22.68
CA TYR A 271 -12.61 -18.81 -21.59
C TYR A 271 -11.21 -18.31 -21.93
N PHE A 272 -10.96 -17.03 -21.69
CA PHE A 272 -9.70 -16.34 -21.92
C PHE A 272 -9.18 -15.74 -20.62
N ARG A 273 -7.96 -16.11 -20.20
CA ARG A 273 -7.24 -15.36 -19.15
C ARG A 273 -6.95 -13.94 -19.63
N LEU A 274 -7.04 -12.95 -18.73
CA LEU A 274 -6.68 -11.55 -19.03
C LEU A 274 -5.35 -11.11 -18.38
N LYS A 275 -4.72 -11.99 -17.59
CA LYS A 275 -3.41 -11.79 -16.95
C LYS A 275 -2.58 -13.06 -17.12
N ASP A 276 -1.27 -12.94 -17.21
CA ASP A 276 -0.36 -14.09 -17.25
C ASP A 276 0.09 -14.54 -15.84
N TRP A 277 1.18 -15.30 -15.74
CA TRP A 277 1.72 -15.80 -14.48
C TRP A 277 2.01 -14.66 -13.48
N LYS A 278 1.73 -14.92 -12.20
CA LYS A 278 1.96 -14.01 -11.06
C LYS A 278 2.33 -14.83 -9.82
N ASP A 279 2.87 -14.21 -8.77
CA ASP A 279 3.19 -14.91 -7.53
C ASP A 279 1.96 -15.51 -6.81
N SER A 280 2.15 -16.70 -6.23
CA SER A 280 1.10 -17.49 -5.57
C SER A 280 1.37 -17.65 -4.06
N ARG A 281 2.34 -18.50 -3.74
CA ARG A 281 2.97 -18.67 -2.42
C ARG A 281 4.48 -18.60 -2.65
N PHE A 282 5.27 -18.46 -1.59
CA PHE A 282 6.72 -18.38 -1.71
C PHE A 282 7.30 -19.55 -2.53
N GLY A 283 8.06 -19.24 -3.59
CA GLY A 283 8.60 -20.21 -4.56
C GLY A 283 7.66 -20.67 -5.69
N TYR A 284 6.39 -20.28 -5.69
CA TYR A 284 5.39 -20.70 -6.68
C TYR A 284 4.71 -19.51 -7.37
N GLU A 285 4.41 -19.69 -8.65
CA GLU A 285 3.62 -18.78 -9.48
C GLU A 285 2.29 -19.47 -9.87
N GLU A 286 1.21 -18.69 -10.01
CA GLU A 286 -0.09 -19.17 -10.50
C GLU A 286 -0.58 -18.37 -11.71
N ARG A 287 -1.49 -18.98 -12.48
CA ARG A 287 -2.16 -18.33 -13.60
C ARG A 287 -3.59 -18.84 -13.79
N ALA A 288 -4.49 -17.95 -14.18
CA ALA A 288 -5.84 -18.31 -14.63
C ALA A 288 -5.76 -19.11 -15.93
N LEU A 289 -6.55 -20.17 -16.03
CA LEU A 289 -6.56 -21.06 -17.18
C LEU A 289 -7.49 -20.55 -18.27
N SER A 290 -6.95 -20.46 -19.49
CA SER A 290 -7.78 -20.40 -20.70
C SER A 290 -8.29 -21.80 -21.03
N GLY A 291 -9.49 -21.90 -21.62
CA GLY A 291 -10.12 -23.19 -21.87
C GLY A 291 -11.42 -23.12 -22.64
N TYR A 292 -12.13 -24.23 -22.68
CA TYR A 292 -13.51 -24.30 -23.16
C TYR A 292 -14.28 -25.40 -22.42
N ASP A 293 -15.60 -25.30 -22.46
CA ASP A 293 -16.50 -26.41 -22.13
C ASP A 293 -17.62 -26.54 -23.17
N LEU A 294 -18.23 -27.72 -23.15
CA LEU A 294 -19.40 -28.10 -23.92
C LEU A 294 -20.32 -28.89 -23.00
N GLU A 295 -21.54 -28.43 -22.79
CA GLU A 295 -22.58 -29.11 -22.03
C GLU A 295 -23.78 -29.41 -22.93
N ILE A 296 -24.28 -30.64 -22.87
CA ILE A 296 -25.57 -31.04 -23.44
C ILE A 296 -26.51 -31.48 -22.31
N SER A 297 -27.80 -31.19 -22.46
CA SER A 297 -28.85 -31.62 -21.53
C SER A 297 -30.06 -32.22 -22.23
N GLY A 298 -30.78 -33.09 -21.52
CA GLY A 298 -31.98 -33.76 -22.01
C GLY A 298 -32.95 -34.10 -20.87
N ARG A 299 -34.19 -33.61 -20.96
CA ARG A 299 -35.29 -33.97 -20.03
C ARG A 299 -35.86 -35.34 -20.37
N LEU A 300 -36.15 -36.16 -19.37
CA LEU A 300 -36.68 -37.51 -19.58
C LEU A 300 -38.13 -37.45 -20.11
N PRO A 301 -38.48 -38.11 -21.24
CA PRO A 301 -39.82 -38.01 -21.82
C PRO A 301 -40.98 -38.46 -20.91
N GLY A 302 -40.73 -39.41 -20.01
CA GLY A 302 -41.69 -39.87 -19.00
C GLY A 302 -41.52 -39.24 -17.61
N ALA A 303 -40.51 -38.39 -17.40
CA ALA A 303 -40.28 -37.66 -16.16
C ALA A 303 -39.65 -36.29 -16.46
N PRO A 304 -40.41 -35.31 -17.02
CA PRO A 304 -39.84 -34.04 -17.49
C PRO A 304 -39.27 -33.14 -16.37
N ASN A 305 -39.59 -33.45 -15.11
CA ASN A 305 -38.98 -32.89 -13.90
C ASN A 305 -37.57 -33.44 -13.59
N VAL A 306 -37.06 -34.39 -14.39
CA VAL A 306 -35.68 -34.89 -14.37
C VAL A 306 -34.97 -34.47 -15.67
N GLU A 307 -33.86 -33.75 -15.54
CA GLU A 307 -32.98 -33.35 -16.65
C GLU A 307 -31.59 -33.98 -16.47
N LEU A 308 -31.14 -34.73 -17.47
CA LEU A 308 -29.81 -35.35 -17.54
C LEU A 308 -28.83 -34.41 -18.23
N PHE A 309 -27.58 -34.40 -17.78
CA PHE A 309 -26.50 -33.57 -18.33
C PHE A 309 -25.25 -34.40 -18.62
N ALA A 310 -24.60 -34.11 -19.75
CA ALA A 310 -23.23 -34.54 -20.02
C ALA A 310 -22.41 -33.32 -20.44
N ARG A 311 -21.32 -33.06 -19.71
CA ARG A 311 -20.42 -31.94 -19.93
C ARG A 311 -18.98 -32.43 -20.13
N GLN A 312 -18.28 -31.84 -21.08
CA GLN A 312 -16.84 -32.03 -21.29
C GLN A 312 -16.14 -30.68 -21.17
N PHE A 313 -14.97 -30.66 -20.53
CA PHE A 313 -14.15 -29.46 -20.38
C PHE A 313 -12.68 -29.71 -20.73
N LEU A 314 -11.98 -28.66 -21.17
CA LEU A 314 -10.54 -28.63 -21.40
C LEU A 314 -9.96 -27.26 -20.98
N TRP A 315 -8.90 -27.30 -20.17
CA TRP A 315 -8.14 -26.15 -19.72
C TRP A 315 -6.65 -26.34 -20.04
N TRP A 316 -6.00 -25.34 -20.65
CA TRP A 316 -4.60 -25.47 -21.08
C TRP A 316 -3.60 -25.15 -19.98
N ARG A 317 -2.77 -26.14 -19.63
CA ARG A 317 -1.66 -26.00 -18.68
C ARG A 317 -0.33 -25.84 -19.41
N ASP A 318 0.58 -25.02 -18.84
CA ASP A 318 1.96 -24.94 -19.33
C ASP A 318 2.78 -26.03 -18.63
N GLY A 319 3.54 -26.84 -19.38
CA GLY A 319 4.49 -27.81 -18.82
C GLY A 319 3.88 -29.06 -18.17
N GLU A 320 2.56 -29.23 -18.22
CA GLU A 320 1.80 -30.37 -17.68
C GLU A 320 0.83 -30.91 -18.74
N THR A 321 0.20 -32.06 -18.46
CA THR A 321 -0.95 -32.51 -19.24
C THR A 321 -2.11 -31.51 -19.10
N ASN A 322 -2.76 -31.13 -20.21
CA ASN A 322 -3.95 -30.26 -20.14
C ASN A 322 -5.00 -30.88 -19.21
N LEU A 323 -5.63 -30.07 -18.37
CA LEU A 323 -6.73 -30.53 -17.51
C LEU A 323 -7.96 -30.77 -18.39
N THR A 324 -8.34 -32.04 -18.52
CA THR A 324 -9.53 -32.47 -19.25
C THR A 324 -10.39 -33.34 -18.36
N GLY A 325 -11.70 -33.27 -18.55
CA GLY A 325 -12.60 -34.12 -17.78
C GLY A 325 -14.00 -34.16 -18.32
N ARG A 326 -14.80 -35.03 -17.72
CA ARG A 326 -16.22 -35.23 -18.01
C ARG A 326 -17.02 -35.06 -16.73
N GLN A 327 -18.21 -34.49 -16.82
CA GLN A 327 -19.18 -34.41 -15.74
C GLN A 327 -20.51 -34.96 -16.26
N TYR A 328 -21.07 -35.91 -15.53
CA TYR A 328 -22.39 -36.46 -15.78
C TYR A 328 -23.28 -36.09 -14.59
N ALA A 329 -24.44 -35.47 -14.84
CA ALA A 329 -25.31 -35.02 -13.76
C ALA A 329 -26.79 -35.32 -14.02
N VAL A 330 -27.53 -35.42 -12.92
CA VAL A 330 -28.99 -35.53 -12.86
C VAL A 330 -29.50 -34.35 -12.05
N GLU A 331 -30.36 -33.53 -12.63
CA GLU A 331 -31.12 -32.49 -11.91
C GLU A 331 -32.58 -32.92 -11.78
N TYR A 332 -33.08 -33.01 -10.54
CA TYR A 332 -34.48 -33.31 -10.22
C TYR A 332 -35.17 -32.07 -9.65
N SER A 333 -36.32 -31.69 -10.18
CA SER A 333 -37.06 -30.46 -9.83
C SER A 333 -38.49 -30.79 -9.37
N PRO A 334 -38.71 -31.19 -8.10
CA PRO A 334 -40.04 -31.59 -7.61
C PRO A 334 -41.09 -30.47 -7.65
N VAL A 335 -40.64 -29.22 -7.51
CA VAL A 335 -41.44 -27.98 -7.64
C VAL A 335 -40.59 -26.92 -8.37
N PRO A 336 -41.18 -25.93 -9.07
CA PRO A 336 -40.42 -24.95 -9.85
C PRO A 336 -39.32 -24.20 -9.06
N VAL A 337 -39.55 -23.93 -7.76
CA VAL A 337 -38.61 -23.20 -6.90
C VAL A 337 -37.46 -24.05 -6.34
N LEU A 338 -37.52 -25.38 -6.43
CA LEU A 338 -36.54 -26.28 -5.80
C LEU A 338 -35.98 -27.28 -6.80
N ARG A 339 -34.66 -27.35 -6.88
CA ARG A 339 -33.94 -28.33 -7.71
C ARG A 339 -32.82 -28.99 -6.91
N MET A 340 -32.70 -30.30 -7.04
CA MET A 340 -31.65 -31.12 -6.45
C MET A 340 -30.75 -31.63 -7.57
N ARG A 341 -29.43 -31.57 -7.41
CA ARG A 341 -28.45 -32.00 -8.40
C ARG A 341 -27.53 -33.07 -7.80
N LEU A 342 -27.36 -34.18 -8.50
CA LEU A 342 -26.32 -35.17 -8.23
C LEU A 342 -25.42 -35.24 -9.47
N ALA A 343 -24.12 -35.10 -9.29
CA ALA A 343 -23.14 -35.20 -10.39
C ALA A 343 -21.97 -36.12 -10.03
N LEU A 344 -21.38 -36.71 -11.08
CA LEU A 344 -20.13 -37.46 -11.04
C LEU A 344 -19.14 -36.75 -11.96
N VAL A 345 -18.01 -36.32 -11.40
CA VAL A 345 -16.95 -35.59 -12.12
C VAL A 345 -15.72 -36.49 -12.25
N ASP A 346 -15.24 -36.62 -13.47
CA ASP A 346 -14.16 -37.52 -13.89
C ASP A 346 -13.06 -36.68 -14.58
N PRO A 347 -12.17 -36.03 -13.81
CA PRO A 347 -11.03 -35.27 -14.32
C PRO A 347 -9.81 -36.17 -14.56
N ASN A 348 -8.87 -35.73 -15.40
CA ASN A 348 -7.66 -36.50 -15.71
C ASN A 348 -6.48 -36.28 -14.73
N ASP A 349 -6.64 -35.49 -13.67
CA ASP A 349 -5.59 -35.13 -12.72
C ASP A 349 -5.96 -35.34 -11.23
N ALA A 350 -7.16 -35.85 -10.95
CA ALA A 350 -7.63 -36.20 -9.62
C ALA A 350 -8.51 -37.46 -9.68
N SER A 351 -8.70 -38.13 -8.54
CA SER A 351 -9.68 -39.21 -8.44
C SER A 351 -11.07 -38.72 -8.80
N ARG A 352 -11.83 -39.53 -9.54
CA ARG A 352 -13.25 -39.31 -9.83
C ARG A 352 -14.02 -39.05 -8.54
N TYR A 353 -14.83 -37.99 -8.49
CA TYR A 353 -15.58 -37.59 -7.30
C TYR A 353 -17.06 -37.36 -7.58
N ALA A 354 -17.84 -37.25 -6.51
CA ALA A 354 -19.28 -36.94 -6.57
C ALA A 354 -19.56 -35.53 -6.05
N GLU A 355 -20.61 -34.91 -6.55
CA GLU A 355 -21.16 -33.64 -6.06
C GLU A 355 -22.66 -33.82 -5.80
N ALA A 356 -23.12 -33.39 -4.63
CA ALA A 356 -24.54 -33.32 -4.30
C ALA A 356 -24.90 -31.87 -3.95
N GLY A 357 -25.92 -31.32 -4.59
CA GLY A 357 -26.31 -29.92 -4.41
C GLY A 357 -27.82 -29.68 -4.42
N THR A 358 -28.20 -28.54 -3.85
CA THR A 358 -29.56 -28.04 -3.74
C THR A 358 -29.60 -26.61 -4.25
N GLN A 359 -30.60 -26.27 -5.06
CA GLN A 359 -30.74 -25.00 -5.72
C GLN A 359 -32.14 -24.43 -5.44
N LEU A 360 -32.20 -23.21 -4.91
CA LEU A 360 -33.44 -22.44 -4.72
C LEU A 360 -33.58 -21.45 -5.88
N ARG A 361 -34.67 -21.54 -6.65
CA ARG A 361 -34.88 -20.84 -7.93
C ARG A 361 -36.11 -19.94 -7.86
N TYR A 362 -35.99 -18.79 -7.19
CA TYR A 362 -37.10 -17.86 -7.01
C TYR A 362 -37.33 -17.02 -8.27
N ARG A 363 -38.56 -17.03 -8.78
CA ARG A 363 -39.02 -16.16 -9.86
C ARG A 363 -39.82 -14.99 -9.30
N PHE A 364 -39.44 -13.77 -9.66
CA PHE A 364 -40.23 -12.59 -9.34
C PHE A 364 -41.45 -12.50 -10.29
N GLY A 365 -42.54 -11.90 -9.82
CA GLY A 365 -43.80 -11.80 -10.56
C GLY A 365 -44.66 -13.07 -10.62
N VAL A 366 -44.13 -14.26 -10.32
CA VAL A 366 -44.88 -15.51 -10.26
C VAL A 366 -45.37 -15.77 -8.82
N PRO A 367 -46.66 -16.08 -8.57
CA PRO A 367 -47.14 -16.40 -7.23
C PRO A 367 -46.37 -17.55 -6.55
N LEU A 368 -46.00 -17.40 -5.28
CA LEU A 368 -45.27 -18.43 -4.54
C LEU A 368 -46.04 -19.76 -4.45
N SER A 369 -47.38 -19.71 -4.47
CA SER A 369 -48.27 -20.86 -4.56
C SER A 369 -48.08 -21.69 -5.85
N GLU A 370 -47.76 -21.04 -6.98
CA GLU A 370 -47.46 -21.72 -8.24
C GLU A 370 -46.03 -22.26 -8.25
N GLN A 371 -45.09 -21.51 -7.67
CA GLN A 371 -43.68 -21.92 -7.57
C GLN A 371 -43.43 -23.09 -6.59
N LEU A 372 -44.35 -23.29 -5.63
CA LEU A 372 -44.40 -24.43 -4.71
C LEU A 372 -45.33 -25.55 -5.19
N ARG A 373 -45.96 -25.43 -6.36
CA ARG A 373 -46.86 -26.46 -6.89
C ARG A 373 -46.05 -27.61 -7.50
N VAL A 374 -46.39 -28.85 -7.14
CA VAL A 374 -45.84 -30.04 -7.80
C VAL A 374 -46.31 -30.06 -9.25
N VAL A 375 -45.36 -30.30 -10.17
CA VAL A 375 -45.58 -30.31 -11.62
C VAL A 375 -44.76 -31.40 -12.28
N ASP A 376 -45.35 -32.06 -13.29
CA ASP A 376 -44.67 -33.10 -14.08
C ASP A 376 -43.57 -32.49 -14.96
N ALA A 377 -43.76 -31.23 -15.40
CA ALA A 377 -42.85 -30.47 -16.25
C ALA A 377 -42.70 -29.02 -15.75
N PRO A 378 -41.69 -28.72 -14.90
CA PRO A 378 -41.32 -27.33 -14.60
C PRO A 378 -40.64 -26.70 -15.83
N GLU A 379 -41.05 -25.47 -16.19
CA GLU A 379 -40.69 -24.82 -17.47
C GLU A 379 -41.20 -25.64 -18.66
N SER A 380 -42.52 -25.82 -18.75
CA SER A 380 -43.19 -26.67 -19.73
C SER A 380 -43.19 -26.12 -21.16
N SER A 381 -42.81 -24.86 -21.37
CA SER A 381 -42.52 -24.29 -22.69
C SER A 381 -41.05 -23.85 -22.80
N VAL A 382 -40.52 -23.81 -24.02
CA VAL A 382 -39.18 -23.22 -24.24
C VAL A 382 -39.13 -21.73 -23.83
N LEU A 383 -40.26 -21.02 -23.91
CA LEU A 383 -40.36 -19.60 -23.55
C LEU A 383 -40.18 -19.34 -22.04
N ASP A 384 -40.51 -20.31 -21.19
CA ASP A 384 -40.23 -20.25 -19.75
C ASP A 384 -38.73 -20.33 -19.46
N ARG A 385 -37.97 -21.00 -20.34
CA ARG A 385 -36.52 -21.16 -20.22
C ARG A 385 -35.74 -19.88 -20.55
N ARG A 386 -36.40 -18.82 -21.05
CA ARG A 386 -35.72 -17.62 -21.59
C ARG A 386 -34.87 -16.84 -20.58
N TYR A 387 -35.20 -16.91 -19.30
CA TYR A 387 -34.44 -16.31 -18.20
C TYR A 387 -33.74 -17.34 -17.28
N GLU A 388 -33.57 -18.59 -17.71
CA GLU A 388 -32.62 -19.52 -17.07
C GLU A 388 -31.20 -18.93 -17.08
N LYS A 389 -30.42 -19.16 -16.01
CA LYS A 389 -29.00 -18.80 -15.99
C LYS A 389 -28.24 -19.41 -17.18
N VAL A 390 -27.22 -18.70 -17.65
CA VAL A 390 -26.27 -19.22 -18.64
C VAL A 390 -25.51 -20.38 -18.02
N ARG A 391 -25.42 -21.52 -18.72
CA ARG A 391 -24.68 -22.71 -18.27
C ARG A 391 -23.20 -22.52 -18.63
N ARG A 392 -22.39 -22.18 -17.63
CA ARG A 392 -20.94 -21.90 -17.75
C ARG A 392 -20.19 -22.19 -16.45
N GLU A 393 -18.88 -22.34 -16.54
CA GLU A 393 -17.97 -22.38 -15.40
C GLU A 393 -17.84 -21.00 -14.77
N ASN A 394 -18.52 -20.73 -13.65
CA ASN A 394 -18.41 -19.45 -12.95
C ASN A 394 -17.11 -19.29 -12.14
N ILE A 395 -16.43 -20.39 -11.78
CA ILE A 395 -15.17 -20.35 -11.02
C ILE A 395 -13.98 -20.15 -11.97
N ILE A 396 -13.04 -19.28 -11.61
CA ILE A 396 -11.76 -19.14 -12.34
C ILE A 396 -10.84 -20.29 -11.95
N ARG A 397 -10.75 -21.33 -12.80
CA ARG A 397 -9.75 -22.40 -12.65
C ARG A 397 -8.34 -21.85 -12.87
N THR A 398 -7.39 -22.30 -12.05
CA THR A 398 -5.98 -21.88 -12.07
C THR A 398 -5.05 -23.09 -12.19
N GLN A 399 -3.85 -22.86 -12.73
CA GLN A 399 -2.69 -23.73 -12.54
C GLN A 399 -1.70 -22.98 -11.66
N GLU A 400 -1.01 -23.72 -10.80
CA GLU A 400 0.13 -23.24 -10.02
C GLU A 400 1.33 -24.11 -10.36
N ARG A 401 2.52 -23.50 -10.51
CA ARG A 401 3.78 -24.24 -10.69
C ARG A 401 4.86 -23.68 -9.79
N LEU A 402 5.78 -24.54 -9.38
CA LEU A 402 7.06 -24.11 -8.83
C LEU A 402 7.80 -23.34 -9.93
N LYS A 403 8.34 -22.15 -9.63
CA LYS A 403 9.09 -21.35 -10.62
C LYS A 403 10.16 -22.22 -11.27
N ALA A 404 10.30 -22.15 -12.60
CA ALA A 404 10.98 -23.20 -13.39
C ALA A 404 12.42 -23.48 -12.89
N GLU A 405 13.19 -22.41 -12.83
CA GLU A 405 14.06 -22.01 -11.72
C GLU A 405 14.36 -23.07 -10.64
N LEU A 406 13.45 -23.27 -9.67
CA LEU A 406 13.63 -23.97 -8.39
C LEU A 406 13.69 -25.52 -8.51
N ARG A 407 14.37 -26.08 -9.52
CA ARG A 407 14.54 -27.53 -9.71
C ARG A 407 16.02 -27.94 -9.82
N GLY A 408 16.37 -29.10 -9.25
CA GLY A 408 17.72 -29.68 -9.33
C GLY A 408 17.75 -31.11 -9.91
N THR A 409 18.94 -31.56 -10.31
CA THR A 409 19.20 -32.87 -10.90
C THR A 409 20.54 -33.42 -10.42
N VAL A 410 20.58 -34.63 -9.86
CA VAL A 410 21.83 -35.29 -9.43
C VAL A 410 22.72 -35.58 -10.63
N THR A 411 23.98 -35.17 -10.59
CA THR A 411 24.98 -35.43 -11.64
C THR A 411 26.01 -36.49 -11.24
N GLU A 412 26.22 -36.72 -9.95
CA GLU A 412 27.16 -37.71 -9.43
C GLU A 412 26.70 -38.15 -8.04
N THR A 413 26.89 -39.43 -7.70
CA THR A 413 26.62 -39.95 -6.35
C THR A 413 27.55 -41.14 -6.07
N VAL A 414 28.21 -41.12 -4.93
CA VAL A 414 29.10 -42.17 -4.42
C VAL A 414 28.81 -42.35 -2.94
N GLY A 415 28.64 -43.60 -2.49
CA GLY A 415 28.10 -43.92 -1.16
C GLY A 415 26.58 -44.07 -1.15
N ALA A 416 26.03 -44.56 -0.03
CA ALA A 416 24.60 -44.85 0.13
C ALA A 416 23.78 -43.58 0.46
N ASN A 417 23.86 -42.58 -0.41
CA ASN A 417 23.32 -41.24 -0.17
C ASN A 417 21.80 -41.22 -0.37
N THR A 418 21.09 -40.45 0.45
CA THR A 418 19.64 -40.33 0.39
C THR A 418 19.17 -38.88 0.23
N ILE A 419 17.98 -38.75 -0.37
CA ILE A 419 17.24 -37.51 -0.54
C ILE A 419 15.89 -37.73 0.12
N ILE A 420 15.55 -36.93 1.11
CA ILE A 420 14.30 -36.99 1.86
C ILE A 420 13.45 -35.80 1.41
N SER A 421 12.24 -36.06 0.91
CA SER A 421 11.31 -35.03 0.42
C SER A 421 9.88 -35.41 0.80
N ALA A 422 9.13 -34.46 1.38
CA ALA A 422 7.76 -34.67 1.85
C ALA A 422 7.56 -35.93 2.75
N GLY A 423 8.57 -36.26 3.57
CA GLY A 423 8.56 -37.44 4.45
C GLY A 423 8.90 -38.77 3.77
N LEU A 424 9.20 -38.77 2.46
CA LEU A 424 9.62 -39.95 1.70
C LEU A 424 11.14 -39.93 1.47
N THR A 425 11.81 -41.05 1.74
CA THR A 425 13.26 -41.21 1.55
C THR A 425 13.55 -41.95 0.24
N PHE A 426 14.32 -41.31 -0.63
CA PHE A 426 14.77 -41.84 -1.92
C PHE A 426 16.29 -42.09 -1.88
N ALA A 427 16.76 -43.14 -2.54
CA ALA A 427 18.19 -43.28 -2.82
C ALA A 427 18.60 -42.30 -3.93
N ALA A 428 19.70 -41.58 -3.75
CA ALA A 428 20.18 -40.66 -4.77
C ALA A 428 20.76 -41.41 -5.97
N SER A 429 20.38 -41.03 -7.19
CA SER A 429 20.81 -41.66 -8.44
C SER A 429 21.13 -40.59 -9.50
N VAL A 430 22.12 -40.84 -10.36
CA VAL A 430 22.50 -39.89 -11.42
C VAL A 430 21.34 -39.71 -12.42
N GLY A 431 21.01 -38.46 -12.73
CA GLY A 431 19.82 -38.08 -13.49
C GLY A 431 18.55 -37.90 -12.64
N GLY A 432 18.56 -38.31 -11.36
CA GLY A 432 17.43 -38.14 -10.46
C GLY A 432 17.15 -36.66 -10.14
N THR A 433 15.87 -36.27 -10.14
CA THR A 433 15.46 -34.89 -9.80
C THR A 433 15.49 -34.67 -8.29
N VAL A 434 16.06 -33.53 -7.87
CA VAL A 434 16.03 -33.06 -6.47
C VAL A 434 15.00 -31.92 -6.39
N PRO A 435 13.89 -32.10 -5.66
CA PRO A 435 12.94 -31.01 -5.41
C PRO A 435 13.52 -30.05 -4.36
N VAL A 436 12.99 -28.82 -4.35
CA VAL A 436 13.20 -27.86 -3.25
C VAL A 436 12.26 -28.21 -2.09
N ALA A 437 12.68 -27.92 -0.86
CA ALA A 437 12.23 -28.52 0.40
C ALA A 437 12.60 -30.01 0.52
N ALA A 438 13.89 -30.31 0.33
CA ALA A 438 14.46 -31.65 0.48
C ALA A 438 15.71 -31.68 1.38
N THR A 439 15.82 -32.69 2.24
CA THR A 439 16.99 -32.97 3.06
C THR A 439 17.87 -34.03 2.40
N ILE A 440 19.13 -33.71 2.17
CA ILE A 440 20.17 -34.61 1.68
C ILE A 440 20.92 -35.18 2.87
N VAL A 441 21.15 -36.49 2.87
CA VAL A 441 22.08 -37.15 3.78
C VAL A 441 23.12 -37.90 2.94
N VAL A 442 24.38 -37.47 3.01
CA VAL A 442 25.51 -38.16 2.39
C VAL A 442 26.14 -39.10 3.41
N ALA A 443 26.35 -40.36 3.01
CA ALA A 443 26.72 -41.44 3.91
C ALA A 443 28.05 -41.16 4.65
N ASP A 444 28.17 -41.66 5.88
CA ASP A 444 29.46 -41.69 6.60
C ASP A 444 30.31 -42.90 6.16
N THR A 445 30.63 -42.95 4.87
CA THR A 445 31.56 -43.93 4.29
C THR A 445 32.70 -43.20 3.59
N PRO A 446 33.97 -43.60 3.77
CA PRO A 446 35.13 -42.94 3.18
C PRO A 446 34.97 -42.62 1.69
N GLY A 447 35.00 -41.32 1.35
CA GLY A 447 34.87 -40.84 -0.03
C GLY A 447 33.44 -40.74 -0.56
N ALA A 448 32.41 -40.81 0.28
CA ALA A 448 31.05 -40.51 -0.13
C ALA A 448 30.88 -39.05 -0.57
N VAL A 449 30.14 -38.86 -1.66
CA VAL A 449 29.84 -37.54 -2.24
C VAL A 449 28.53 -37.58 -3.03
N LEU A 450 27.77 -36.49 -2.97
CA LEU A 450 26.62 -36.23 -3.84
C LEU A 450 26.82 -34.91 -4.58
N ARG A 451 26.58 -34.89 -5.89
CA ARG A 451 26.57 -33.66 -6.71
C ARG A 451 25.23 -33.42 -7.36
N ILE A 452 24.73 -32.19 -7.27
CA ILE A 452 23.42 -31.76 -7.75
C ILE A 452 23.60 -30.51 -8.61
N ARG A 453 23.09 -30.56 -9.84
CA ARG A 453 23.04 -29.44 -10.77
C ARG A 453 21.67 -28.79 -10.77
N PHE A 454 21.60 -27.48 -10.61
CA PHE A 454 20.35 -26.72 -10.61
C PHE A 454 19.98 -26.19 -12.00
N GLY A 455 18.72 -25.80 -12.21
CA GLY A 455 18.20 -25.30 -13.50
C GLY A 455 18.93 -24.08 -14.07
N SER A 456 19.60 -23.31 -13.21
CA SER A 456 20.52 -22.20 -13.56
C SER A 456 21.87 -22.64 -14.13
N GLY A 457 22.24 -23.92 -13.96
CA GLY A 457 23.52 -24.50 -14.34
C GLY A 457 24.50 -24.74 -13.18
N ALA A 458 24.23 -24.18 -11.99
CA ALA A 458 25.02 -24.29 -10.76
C ALA A 458 25.24 -25.73 -10.28
N LEU A 459 26.29 -25.97 -9.49
CA LEU A 459 26.66 -27.30 -8.99
C LEU A 459 26.91 -27.30 -7.47
N LEU A 460 25.99 -27.87 -6.71
CA LEU A 460 26.16 -28.19 -5.29
C LEU A 460 26.92 -29.52 -5.16
N THR A 461 27.98 -29.56 -4.35
CA THR A 461 28.67 -30.79 -3.93
C THR A 461 28.52 -30.94 -2.41
N VAL A 462 28.15 -32.13 -1.94
CA VAL A 462 28.00 -32.48 -0.52
C VAL A 462 28.89 -33.68 -0.21
N GLY A 463 29.77 -33.58 0.78
CA GLY A 463 30.74 -34.61 1.15
C GLY A 463 30.26 -35.58 2.23
N GLN A 464 31.09 -36.57 2.57
CA GLN A 464 30.87 -37.57 3.60
C GLN A 464 30.29 -37.00 4.92
N ASN A 465 29.43 -37.78 5.58
CA ASN A 465 28.87 -37.47 6.91
C ASN A 465 28.23 -36.08 7.02
N SER A 466 27.55 -35.65 5.95
CA SER A 466 26.98 -34.30 5.85
C SER A 466 25.48 -34.33 5.61
N THR A 467 24.79 -33.46 6.35
CA THR A 467 23.33 -33.27 6.23
C THR A 467 23.06 -31.84 5.74
N VAL A 468 22.33 -31.72 4.64
CA VAL A 468 22.06 -30.44 3.96
C VAL A 468 20.58 -30.35 3.59
N GLU A 469 19.90 -29.29 4.01
CA GLU A 469 18.53 -29.00 3.62
C GLU A 469 18.50 -27.94 2.51
N ILE A 470 17.83 -28.25 1.39
CA ILE A 470 17.59 -27.29 0.30
C ILE A 470 16.20 -26.70 0.49
N GLY A 471 16.11 -25.51 1.07
CA GLY A 471 14.90 -24.70 1.18
C GLY A 471 14.67 -23.81 -0.06
N VAL A 472 13.55 -23.09 -0.08
CA VAL A 472 13.30 -22.07 -1.10
C VAL A 472 14.18 -20.86 -0.80
N GLY A 473 15.18 -20.59 -1.64
CA GLY A 473 16.08 -19.44 -1.49
C GLY A 473 17.13 -19.56 -0.38
N VAL A 474 17.20 -20.69 0.33
CA VAL A 474 18.16 -20.96 1.39
C VAL A 474 18.68 -22.40 1.30
N ILE A 475 19.98 -22.61 1.51
CA ILE A 475 20.58 -23.92 1.71
C ILE A 475 21.14 -23.97 3.15
N THR A 476 20.59 -24.87 3.97
CA THR A 476 20.95 -25.00 5.38
C THR A 476 21.89 -26.19 5.57
N LEU A 477 23.14 -25.92 5.92
CA LEU A 477 24.10 -26.91 6.36
C LEU A 477 23.80 -27.25 7.83
N ILE A 478 23.47 -28.52 8.10
CA ILE A 478 23.03 -28.99 9.43
C ILE A 478 24.17 -29.71 10.16
N SER A 479 24.99 -30.46 9.44
CA SER A 479 26.17 -31.15 9.99
C SER A 479 27.19 -31.47 8.89
N GLY A 480 28.45 -31.69 9.30
CA GLY A 480 29.47 -32.32 8.46
C GLY A 480 30.49 -31.36 7.84
N LEU A 481 31.01 -31.75 6.67
CA LEU A 481 32.05 -31.04 5.94
C LEU A 481 31.53 -30.64 4.55
N PHE A 482 31.27 -29.34 4.38
CA PHE A 482 30.93 -28.78 3.08
C PHE A 482 32.22 -28.53 2.30
N GLN A 483 32.52 -29.38 1.32
CA GLN A 483 33.73 -29.31 0.52
C GLN A 483 33.43 -28.94 -0.95
N TYR A 484 34.18 -27.99 -1.47
CA TYR A 484 34.25 -27.67 -2.90
C TYR A 484 35.70 -27.78 -3.41
N THR A 485 35.89 -27.79 -4.73
CA THR A 485 37.22 -27.95 -5.35
C THR A 485 37.53 -26.78 -6.29
N SER A 486 38.68 -26.13 -6.07
CA SER A 486 39.29 -25.17 -6.98
C SER A 486 40.33 -25.86 -7.84
N GLY A 487 39.99 -26.18 -9.09
CA GLY A 487 40.84 -26.96 -9.98
C GLY A 487 41.22 -28.31 -9.34
N SER A 488 42.45 -28.42 -8.85
CA SER A 488 42.99 -29.60 -8.15
C SER A 488 42.99 -29.48 -6.61
N VAL A 489 42.58 -28.35 -6.03
CA VAL A 489 42.69 -28.02 -4.59
C VAL A 489 41.33 -28.11 -3.90
N ALA A 490 41.26 -28.82 -2.77
CA ALA A 490 40.04 -28.93 -1.98
C ALA A 490 39.93 -27.79 -0.93
N HIS A 491 38.77 -27.16 -0.86
CA HIS A 491 38.40 -26.15 0.15
C HIS A 491 37.27 -26.70 1.00
N VAL A 492 37.43 -26.67 2.34
CA VAL A 492 36.50 -27.30 3.28
C VAL A 492 35.98 -26.27 4.29
N ILE A 493 34.67 -26.11 4.32
CA ILE A 493 33.94 -25.39 5.38
C ILE A 493 33.44 -26.44 6.38
N ASN A 494 33.88 -26.31 7.64
CA ASN A 494 33.45 -27.17 8.74
C ASN A 494 32.17 -26.61 9.39
N VAL A 495 31.25 -27.48 9.81
CA VAL A 495 29.99 -27.11 10.47
C VAL A 495 30.02 -27.60 11.94
N PRO A 496 30.72 -26.89 12.86
CA PRO A 496 30.92 -27.35 14.23
C PRO A 496 29.68 -27.14 15.11
N GLY A 497 28.76 -28.11 15.15
CA GLY A 497 27.72 -28.19 16.18
C GLY A 497 26.69 -27.05 16.14
N GLY A 498 26.26 -26.65 14.95
CA GLY A 498 25.27 -25.60 14.71
C GLY A 498 24.81 -25.61 13.25
N THR A 499 23.91 -24.72 12.88
CA THR A 499 23.46 -24.57 11.48
C THR A 499 24.13 -23.38 10.79
N ILE A 500 24.35 -23.49 9.49
CA ILE A 500 24.75 -22.38 8.62
C ILE A 500 23.76 -22.31 7.44
N GLU A 501 23.10 -21.17 7.28
CA GLU A 501 22.16 -20.90 6.19
C GLU A 501 22.88 -20.06 5.10
N LEU A 502 22.79 -20.49 3.85
CA LEU A 502 23.30 -19.80 2.67
C LEU A 502 22.12 -19.27 1.85
N LEU A 503 21.90 -17.96 1.86
CA LEU A 503 20.75 -17.28 1.25
C LEU A 503 21.17 -16.62 -0.06
N GLY A 504 21.09 -17.36 -1.17
CA GLY A 504 21.32 -16.83 -2.52
C GLY A 504 22.76 -16.41 -2.85
N THR A 505 23.76 -17.03 -2.23
CA THR A 505 25.14 -16.49 -2.18
C THR A 505 26.10 -16.94 -3.30
N ASP A 506 26.85 -15.98 -3.86
CA ASP A 506 28.21 -16.22 -4.40
C ASP A 506 29.25 -15.81 -3.33
N ILE A 507 30.19 -16.71 -3.05
CA ILE A 507 31.19 -16.57 -1.98
C ILE A 507 32.60 -16.96 -2.43
N ASP A 508 33.59 -16.22 -1.94
CA ASP A 508 34.97 -16.69 -1.79
C ASP A 508 35.16 -17.25 -0.38
N ALA A 509 35.90 -18.36 -0.22
CA ALA A 509 36.27 -18.89 1.09
C ALA A 509 37.76 -19.29 1.17
N ARG A 510 38.45 -18.85 2.23
CA ARG A 510 39.80 -19.28 2.61
C ARG A 510 39.72 -20.01 3.95
N SER A 511 40.40 -21.13 4.08
CA SER A 511 40.54 -21.86 5.35
C SER A 511 42.01 -21.92 5.75
N ALA A 512 42.32 -21.52 6.99
CA ALA A 512 43.67 -21.54 7.55
C ALA A 512 43.62 -21.82 9.06
N ALA A 513 44.42 -22.78 9.53
CA ALA A 513 44.55 -23.13 10.96
C ALA A 513 43.22 -23.36 11.72
N GLY A 514 42.18 -23.86 11.03
CA GLY A 514 40.86 -24.13 11.63
C GLY A 514 39.89 -22.94 11.62
N ILE A 515 40.30 -21.78 11.13
CA ILE A 515 39.46 -20.60 10.92
C ILE A 515 39.15 -20.47 9.43
N SER A 516 37.88 -20.20 9.08
CA SER A 516 37.49 -19.89 7.71
C SER A 516 37.14 -18.41 7.58
N THR A 517 37.65 -17.73 6.55
CA THR A 517 37.21 -16.37 6.17
C THR A 517 36.45 -16.43 4.86
N VAL A 518 35.35 -15.70 4.79
CA VAL A 518 34.40 -15.71 3.67
C VAL A 518 34.07 -14.27 3.25
N ARG A 519 34.06 -14.02 1.94
CA ARG A 519 33.57 -12.75 1.35
C ARG A 519 32.28 -13.03 0.60
N VAL A 520 31.22 -12.32 0.96
CA VAL A 520 29.90 -12.44 0.32
C VAL A 520 29.85 -11.50 -0.88
N ARG A 521 29.93 -12.03 -2.10
CA ARG A 521 29.84 -11.23 -3.34
C ARG A 521 28.39 -10.83 -3.64
N ASP A 522 27.47 -11.74 -3.38
CA ASP A 522 26.02 -11.58 -3.51
C ASP A 522 25.33 -12.46 -2.44
N GLY A 523 24.06 -12.20 -2.12
CA GLY A 523 23.27 -12.94 -1.12
C GLY A 523 23.56 -12.60 0.35
N ALA A 524 23.28 -13.55 1.25
CA ALA A 524 23.56 -13.44 2.69
C ALA A 524 23.90 -14.81 3.34
N ILE A 525 24.69 -14.81 4.41
CA ILE A 525 25.01 -15.99 5.23
C ILE A 525 24.45 -15.76 6.63
N ARG A 526 23.80 -16.78 7.22
CA ARG A 526 23.50 -16.81 8.66
C ARG A 526 24.15 -18.01 9.33
N ALA A 527 24.52 -17.88 10.61
CA ALA A 527 24.90 -19.01 11.44
C ALA A 527 24.21 -18.99 12.80
N ARG A 528 24.05 -20.18 13.38
CA ARG A 528 23.50 -20.40 14.72
C ARG A 528 24.24 -21.56 15.40
N ALA A 529 24.98 -21.28 16.46
CA ALA A 529 25.51 -22.31 17.37
C ALA A 529 24.38 -23.04 18.11
N SER A 530 24.61 -24.29 18.56
CA SER A 530 23.59 -25.17 19.20
C SER A 530 22.69 -24.55 20.29
N ALA A 531 23.11 -23.46 20.94
CA ALA A 531 22.31 -22.72 21.91
C ALA A 531 22.49 -21.18 21.79
N GLY A 532 22.62 -20.66 20.56
CA GLY A 532 22.88 -19.24 20.29
C GLY A 532 21.77 -18.49 19.53
N PRO A 533 21.82 -17.13 19.54
CA PRO A 533 21.07 -16.30 18.61
C PRO A 533 21.56 -16.52 17.17
N ILE A 534 20.77 -16.08 16.18
CA ILE A 534 21.21 -16.02 14.78
C ILE A 534 22.18 -14.85 14.64
N GLN A 535 23.25 -15.04 13.87
CA GLN A 535 24.15 -13.99 13.40
C GLN A 535 24.13 -13.98 11.86
N GLU A 536 24.16 -12.80 11.24
CA GLU A 536 23.95 -12.61 9.79
C GLU A 536 25.06 -11.75 9.17
N ALA A 537 25.36 -12.05 7.90
CA ALA A 537 26.29 -11.34 7.03
C ALA A 537 25.67 -11.22 5.64
N THR A 538 25.93 -10.13 4.93
CA THR A 538 25.24 -9.75 3.69
C THR A 538 26.21 -9.47 2.54
N ALA A 539 25.70 -9.37 1.32
CA ALA A 539 26.48 -8.99 0.15
C ALA A 539 27.28 -7.71 0.41
N ARG A 540 28.60 -7.79 0.11
CA ARG A 540 29.68 -6.82 0.40
C ARG A 540 30.48 -7.08 1.68
N ASP A 541 30.00 -7.91 2.61
CA ASP A 541 30.70 -8.18 3.88
C ASP A 541 31.89 -9.16 3.73
N MET A 542 32.93 -8.94 4.54
CA MET A 542 34.01 -9.92 4.81
C MET A 542 33.92 -10.40 6.26
N VAL A 543 33.81 -11.72 6.43
CA VAL A 543 33.36 -12.33 7.68
C VAL A 543 34.14 -13.59 8.00
N VAL A 544 34.41 -13.81 9.28
CA VAL A 544 35.02 -15.01 9.83
C VAL A 544 33.93 -15.99 10.24
N LEU A 545 34.05 -17.25 9.80
CA LEU A 545 33.22 -18.37 10.23
C LEU A 545 34.01 -19.27 11.19
N GLY A 546 33.47 -19.49 12.38
CA GLY A 546 34.04 -20.37 13.40
C GLY A 546 33.07 -20.64 14.54
N GLY A 547 33.11 -21.83 15.14
CA GLY A 547 32.34 -22.18 16.35
C GLY A 547 30.80 -22.08 16.25
N GLY A 548 30.22 -22.01 15.03
CA GLY A 548 28.80 -21.74 14.82
C GLY A 548 28.41 -20.25 14.88
N SER A 549 29.39 -19.35 14.83
CA SER A 549 29.25 -17.90 14.76
C SER A 549 29.77 -17.32 13.45
N VAL A 550 29.23 -16.16 13.06
CA VAL A 550 29.79 -15.28 12.01
C VAL A 550 30.21 -13.96 12.66
N SER A 551 31.38 -13.42 12.31
CA SER A 551 31.87 -12.16 12.89
C SER A 551 32.68 -11.34 11.88
N PRO A 552 32.59 -9.99 11.89
CA PRO A 552 33.34 -9.15 10.95
C PRO A 552 34.85 -9.32 11.15
N VAL A 553 35.61 -9.23 10.05
CA VAL A 553 37.08 -9.32 10.11
C VAL A 553 37.66 -8.13 10.89
N ALA A 554 38.42 -8.41 11.94
CA ALA A 554 39.08 -7.38 12.73
C ALA A 554 40.19 -6.67 11.92
N ALA A 555 40.22 -5.33 12.01
CA ALA A 555 41.22 -4.50 11.33
C ALA A 555 42.65 -4.94 11.71
N GLY A 556 43.49 -5.18 10.71
CA GLY A 556 44.86 -5.70 10.88
C GLY A 556 45.03 -7.23 10.75
N THR A 557 43.95 -7.99 10.55
CA THR A 557 44.03 -9.41 10.17
C THR A 557 44.55 -9.54 8.73
N PRO A 558 45.49 -10.48 8.42
CA PRO A 558 46.22 -10.47 7.15
C PRO A 558 45.35 -10.63 5.89
N THR A 559 45.85 -10.03 4.81
CA THR A 559 45.18 -9.80 3.53
C THR A 559 44.85 -11.08 2.75
N PHE A 560 43.94 -10.94 1.78
CA PHE A 560 44.00 -11.75 0.56
C PHE A 560 45.29 -11.37 -0.18
N GLU A 561 46.11 -12.35 -0.52
CA GLU A 561 47.36 -12.19 -1.27
C GLU A 561 47.12 -12.65 -2.70
N ASP A 562 47.71 -11.96 -3.68
CA ASP A 562 47.32 -12.05 -5.10
C ASP A 562 47.45 -13.46 -5.69
N HIS A 563 46.32 -14.11 -5.95
CA HIS A 563 46.23 -15.30 -6.81
C HIS A 563 45.18 -15.08 -7.89
N ALA A 564 45.63 -15.10 -9.15
CA ALA A 564 44.78 -14.89 -10.31
C ALA A 564 43.92 -16.13 -10.62
N GLU A 565 42.61 -15.89 -10.72
CA GLU A 565 41.56 -16.82 -11.16
C GLU A 565 41.26 -18.04 -10.26
N SER A 566 39.98 -18.43 -10.22
CA SER A 566 39.38 -19.53 -9.44
C SER A 566 39.41 -19.35 -7.89
N VAL A 567 38.28 -19.39 -7.15
CA VAL A 567 36.91 -19.85 -7.46
C VAL A 567 35.86 -18.91 -6.87
N SER A 568 34.90 -18.51 -7.72
CA SER A 568 33.56 -18.14 -7.27
C SER A 568 32.75 -19.41 -6.96
N LEU A 569 32.32 -19.59 -5.72
CA LEU A 569 31.39 -20.66 -5.40
C LEU A 569 30.00 -20.25 -5.90
N ARG A 570 29.78 -20.43 -7.21
CA ARG A 570 28.46 -20.28 -7.82
C ARG A 570 27.54 -21.41 -7.37
N LEU A 571 27.03 -21.24 -6.15
CA LEU A 571 25.76 -21.79 -5.70
C LEU A 571 24.61 -21.00 -6.36
N ASP A 572 24.75 -20.81 -7.69
CA ASP A 572 23.94 -19.94 -8.52
C ASP A 572 22.49 -20.36 -8.36
N TRP A 573 21.65 -19.42 -7.92
CA TRP A 573 20.29 -19.67 -7.44
C TRP A 573 19.57 -20.71 -8.31
N VAL A 574 18.84 -21.63 -7.64
CA VAL A 574 17.88 -22.55 -8.26
C VAL A 574 16.76 -21.69 -8.89
N GLY A 575 17.05 -21.19 -10.09
CA GLY A 575 16.84 -19.79 -10.47
C GLY A 575 17.06 -19.55 -11.97
N THR A 576 17.61 -18.39 -12.34
CA THR A 576 17.82 -18.02 -13.74
C THR A 576 19.10 -18.60 -14.36
N PRO A 577 19.03 -19.29 -15.51
CA PRO A 577 20.21 -19.61 -16.32
C PRO A 577 20.65 -18.36 -17.09
N LEU A 578 21.76 -17.74 -16.67
CA LEU A 578 22.38 -16.64 -17.41
C LEU A 578 23.55 -17.16 -18.25
N THR A 579 23.59 -16.74 -19.52
CA THR A 579 24.61 -17.15 -20.50
C THR A 579 25.87 -16.30 -20.47
N GLU A 580 25.95 -15.29 -19.60
CA GLU A 580 27.15 -14.49 -19.35
C GLU A 580 27.85 -14.91 -18.03
N SER A 581 29.13 -14.60 -17.91
CA SER A 581 29.91 -15.00 -16.74
C SER A 581 29.64 -14.09 -15.53
N LYS A 582 28.54 -14.36 -14.79
CA LYS A 582 28.03 -13.65 -13.60
C LYS A 582 29.05 -13.18 -12.52
N VAL A 583 30.34 -13.52 -12.58
CA VAL A 583 31.33 -12.95 -11.65
C VAL A 583 31.43 -11.46 -11.94
N ALA A 584 30.82 -10.63 -11.10
CA ALA A 584 31.00 -9.17 -11.13
C ALA A 584 32.51 -8.81 -11.24
N PRO A 585 32.92 -7.86 -12.10
CA PRO A 585 34.31 -7.39 -12.08
C PRO A 585 34.62 -6.78 -10.71
N TYR A 586 35.77 -7.13 -10.13
CA TYR A 586 36.08 -6.80 -8.73
C TYR A 586 37.49 -6.21 -8.60
N PRO A 587 37.74 -5.32 -7.63
CA PRO A 587 39.08 -4.80 -7.36
C PRO A 587 40.07 -5.92 -7.01
N VAL A 588 41.20 -5.96 -7.72
CA VAL A 588 42.32 -6.90 -7.42
C VAL A 588 43.29 -6.32 -6.41
N ALA A 589 43.44 -5.00 -6.38
CA ALA A 589 44.30 -4.29 -5.44
C ALA A 589 43.52 -3.21 -4.68
N ALA A 590 44.03 -2.83 -3.51
CA ALA A 590 43.58 -1.62 -2.82
C ALA A 590 43.85 -0.38 -3.70
N PRO A 591 42.93 0.61 -3.76
CA PRO A 591 43.11 1.80 -4.58
C PRO A 591 44.34 2.62 -4.16
N ALA A 592 45.07 3.15 -5.14
CA ALA A 592 46.39 3.76 -4.95
C ALA A 592 46.50 5.14 -5.62
N VAL A 593 47.43 5.97 -5.14
CA VAL A 593 47.66 7.32 -5.69
C VAL A 593 48.48 7.23 -6.97
N ALA A 594 47.94 7.77 -8.05
CA ALA A 594 48.60 7.90 -9.35
C ALA A 594 49.23 9.29 -9.57
N ALA A 595 48.70 10.33 -8.93
CA ALA A 595 49.30 11.66 -8.86
C ALA A 595 48.87 12.39 -7.56
N THR A 596 49.80 13.11 -6.94
CA THR A 596 49.59 13.89 -5.71
C THR A 596 49.20 15.34 -6.00
N ALA A 597 48.66 16.02 -4.99
CA ALA A 597 48.28 17.44 -5.02
C ALA A 597 48.61 18.10 -3.68
N THR A 598 49.18 19.31 -3.70
CA THR A 598 49.75 19.96 -2.49
C THR A 598 49.05 21.26 -2.06
N THR A 599 48.20 21.83 -2.91
CA THR A 599 47.39 23.02 -2.59
C THR A 599 45.96 22.84 -3.04
N VAL A 600 45.01 23.47 -2.34
CA VAL A 600 43.62 23.57 -2.82
C VAL A 600 43.59 24.09 -4.26
N GLY A 601 42.69 23.52 -5.08
CA GLY A 601 42.62 23.77 -6.52
C GLY A 601 43.55 22.93 -7.39
N GLN A 602 44.52 22.19 -6.83
CA GLN A 602 45.24 21.13 -7.56
C GLN A 602 44.44 19.83 -7.55
N THR A 603 44.66 18.99 -8.57
CA THR A 603 43.95 17.73 -8.78
C THR A 603 44.86 16.52 -8.52
N ALA A 604 44.54 15.75 -7.47
CA ALA A 604 45.12 14.43 -7.25
C ALA A 604 44.42 13.38 -8.12
N ALA A 605 45.10 12.27 -8.42
CA ALA A 605 44.55 11.17 -9.19
C ALA A 605 44.72 9.83 -8.46
N LEU A 606 43.67 9.01 -8.48
CA LEU A 606 43.53 7.76 -7.73
C LEU A 606 43.16 6.62 -8.70
N ALA A 607 43.92 5.53 -8.67
CA ALA A 607 43.72 4.37 -9.54
C ALA A 607 43.06 3.21 -8.78
N LEU A 608 42.02 2.62 -9.39
CA LEU A 608 41.38 1.38 -8.94
C LEU A 608 41.50 0.32 -10.03
N ASN A 609 42.18 -0.80 -9.70
CA ASN A 609 42.44 -1.89 -10.62
C ASN A 609 41.43 -3.02 -10.43
N PHE A 610 40.70 -3.38 -11.49
CA PHE A 610 39.71 -4.45 -11.54
C PHE A 610 40.28 -5.74 -12.17
N SER A 611 39.65 -6.87 -11.86
CA SER A 611 40.04 -8.22 -12.33
C SER A 611 39.88 -8.47 -13.83
N ARG A 612 39.28 -7.55 -14.58
CA ARG A 612 39.22 -7.52 -16.05
C ARG A 612 38.79 -6.13 -16.53
N PRO A 613 38.79 -5.85 -17.86
CA PRO A 613 38.28 -4.60 -18.38
C PRO A 613 36.83 -4.29 -17.98
N VAL A 614 36.58 -3.05 -17.58
CA VAL A 614 35.24 -2.54 -17.24
C VAL A 614 34.88 -1.32 -18.08
N THR A 615 33.65 -1.31 -18.59
CA THR A 615 33.03 -0.18 -19.28
C THR A 615 32.22 0.63 -18.28
N VAL A 616 32.52 1.92 -18.16
CA VAL A 616 31.81 2.87 -17.31
C VAL A 616 30.69 3.54 -18.09
N SER A 617 29.48 3.53 -17.52
CA SER A 617 28.35 4.37 -17.89
C SER A 617 28.17 5.48 -16.83
N GLY A 618 27.57 6.62 -17.21
CA GLY A 618 27.39 7.74 -16.29
C GLY A 618 28.70 8.31 -15.74
N ALA A 619 28.69 8.73 -14.47
CA ALA A 619 29.83 9.38 -13.80
C ALA A 619 29.97 8.89 -12.34
N PRO A 620 30.47 7.66 -12.12
CA PRO A 620 30.70 7.13 -10.77
C PRO A 620 31.74 7.93 -9.99
N ARG A 621 31.76 7.76 -8.68
CA ARG A 621 32.54 8.57 -7.73
C ARG A 621 33.22 7.70 -6.69
N MET A 622 34.48 7.97 -6.40
CA MET A 622 35.20 7.29 -5.32
C MET A 622 35.03 8.07 -4.02
N THR A 623 34.45 7.43 -3.01
CA THR A 623 34.22 8.01 -1.68
C THR A 623 35.53 8.07 -0.90
N LEU A 624 35.88 9.27 -0.47
CA LEU A 624 37.04 9.60 0.33
C LEU A 624 36.58 10.15 1.68
N THR A 625 37.41 10.01 2.70
CA THR A 625 37.28 10.72 3.97
C THR A 625 38.56 11.50 4.23
N ILE A 626 38.46 12.83 4.29
CA ILE A 626 39.58 13.77 4.49
C ILE A 626 39.26 14.62 5.71
N ASN A 627 40.15 14.67 6.71
CA ASN A 627 39.89 15.31 8.02
C ASN A 627 38.57 14.84 8.68
N GLY A 628 38.17 13.58 8.47
CA GLY A 628 36.87 13.05 8.94
C GLY A 628 35.64 13.50 8.14
N THR A 629 35.81 14.38 7.14
CA THR A 629 34.74 14.85 6.24
C THR A 629 34.67 13.96 5.01
N PRO A 630 33.47 13.47 4.61
CA PRO A 630 33.31 12.72 3.37
C PRO A 630 33.48 13.63 2.14
N ARG A 631 34.17 13.11 1.13
CA ARG A 631 34.50 13.73 -0.16
C ARG A 631 34.32 12.72 -1.29
N THR A 632 34.29 13.20 -2.53
CA THR A 632 34.12 12.36 -3.73
C THR A 632 35.13 12.73 -4.81
N ALA A 633 35.96 11.77 -5.23
CA ALA A 633 36.73 11.90 -6.47
C ALA A 633 35.86 11.52 -7.66
N ASP A 634 35.77 12.40 -8.66
CA ASP A 634 35.00 12.15 -9.88
C ASP A 634 35.74 11.17 -10.81
N TYR A 635 34.99 10.32 -11.51
CA TYR A 635 35.54 9.43 -12.52
C TYR A 635 36.16 10.21 -13.69
N ALA A 636 37.42 9.89 -14.06
CA ALA A 636 38.20 10.64 -15.03
C ALA A 636 38.52 9.87 -16.32
N SER A 637 38.96 8.60 -16.22
CA SER A 637 39.32 7.80 -17.41
C SER A 637 39.46 6.30 -17.12
N GLY A 638 39.64 5.49 -18.16
CA GLY A 638 39.91 4.05 -18.04
C GLY A 638 38.81 3.09 -18.52
N SER A 639 37.69 3.61 -19.03
CA SER A 639 36.56 2.81 -19.53
C SER A 639 37.00 1.94 -20.72
N GLY A 640 36.62 0.67 -20.70
CA GLY A 640 37.13 -0.36 -21.62
C GLY A 640 38.51 -0.93 -21.23
N SER A 641 39.06 -0.55 -20.07
CA SER A 641 40.32 -1.07 -19.51
C SER A 641 40.12 -1.62 -18.10
N ALA A 642 41.13 -2.31 -17.56
CA ALA A 642 41.09 -2.88 -16.21
C ALA A 642 41.40 -1.85 -15.10
N THR A 643 41.90 -0.66 -15.44
CA THR A 643 42.24 0.39 -14.46
C THR A 643 41.30 1.58 -14.65
N LEU A 644 40.55 1.94 -13.61
CA LEU A 644 39.80 3.18 -13.59
C LEU A 644 40.58 4.25 -12.82
N LEU A 645 40.68 5.44 -13.42
CA LEU A 645 41.26 6.62 -12.81
C LEU A 645 40.13 7.54 -12.33
N PHE A 646 40.19 7.93 -11.06
CA PHE A 646 39.35 8.96 -10.46
C PHE A 646 40.23 10.17 -10.14
N THR A 647 39.68 11.37 -10.24
CA THR A 647 40.39 12.62 -9.94
C THR A 647 39.68 13.40 -8.85
N TYR A 648 40.45 13.90 -7.89
CA TYR A 648 39.95 14.74 -6.82
C TYR A 648 40.68 16.08 -6.83
N THR A 649 39.96 17.16 -7.15
CA THR A 649 40.47 18.51 -6.96
C THR A 649 40.29 18.89 -5.50
N LEU A 650 41.40 19.19 -4.83
CA LEU A 650 41.42 19.59 -3.42
C LEU A 650 40.54 20.83 -3.21
N LEU A 651 39.71 20.80 -2.16
CA LEU A 651 38.69 21.80 -1.84
C LEU A 651 39.05 22.61 -0.57
N PRO A 652 38.45 23.81 -0.36
CA PRO A 652 38.67 24.72 0.80
C PRO A 652 38.23 24.18 2.19
N GLY A 653 38.65 22.97 2.51
CA GLY A 653 38.38 22.26 3.77
C GLY A 653 39.06 20.89 3.84
N ASP A 654 39.90 20.53 2.86
CA ASP A 654 40.85 19.41 2.92
C ASP A 654 42.17 19.84 3.59
N ASP A 655 42.32 21.15 3.72
CA ASP A 655 43.24 21.96 4.50
C ASP A 655 43.77 21.24 5.76
N GLY A 656 45.10 21.13 5.88
CA GLY A 656 45.77 20.44 6.99
C GLY A 656 45.84 18.91 6.86
N ALA A 657 45.09 18.26 5.96
CA ALA A 657 45.16 16.82 5.80
C ALA A 657 46.48 16.37 5.15
N SER A 658 47.07 15.29 5.67
CA SER A 658 48.21 14.57 5.09
C SER A 658 47.82 13.22 4.47
N SER A 659 46.57 12.78 4.63
CA SER A 659 46.05 11.54 4.06
C SER A 659 44.54 11.56 3.88
N ALA A 660 44.04 10.62 3.08
CA ALA A 660 42.62 10.34 2.88
C ALA A 660 42.35 8.85 3.09
N THR A 661 41.17 8.50 3.61
CA THR A 661 40.70 7.11 3.64
C THR A 661 39.71 6.88 2.51
N ILE A 662 39.98 5.92 1.63
CA ILE A 662 39.09 5.49 0.55
C ILE A 662 38.18 4.38 1.08
N THR A 663 36.87 4.57 1.02
CA THR A 663 35.88 3.69 1.69
C THR A 663 34.93 2.95 0.75
N SER A 664 34.62 3.51 -0.43
CA SER A 664 33.70 2.90 -1.40
C SER A 664 33.78 3.55 -2.80
N ILE A 665 33.12 2.95 -3.79
CA ILE A 665 32.68 3.65 -5.00
C ILE A 665 31.15 3.83 -4.95
N ASP A 666 30.69 5.07 -5.06
CA ASP A 666 29.32 5.39 -5.45
C ASP A 666 29.18 5.31 -6.98
N LEU A 667 28.11 4.71 -7.47
CA LEU A 667 27.84 4.60 -8.89
C LEU A 667 27.15 5.85 -9.46
N ASN A 668 26.54 6.70 -8.62
CA ASN A 668 26.00 8.02 -8.99
C ASN A 668 25.06 7.97 -10.23
N GLY A 669 24.18 6.96 -10.27
CA GLY A 669 23.23 6.74 -11.38
C GLY A 669 23.84 6.23 -12.68
N GLY A 670 25.15 6.00 -12.73
CA GLY A 670 25.84 5.24 -13.78
C GLY A 670 26.09 3.79 -13.38
N ASP A 671 26.92 3.10 -14.16
CA ASP A 671 27.32 1.72 -13.96
C ASP A 671 28.83 1.55 -14.17
N ILE A 672 29.42 0.58 -13.49
CA ILE A 672 30.73 0.02 -13.87
C ILE A 672 30.46 -1.43 -14.26
N LEU A 673 30.49 -1.76 -15.55
CA LEU A 673 30.09 -3.07 -16.09
C LEU A 673 31.27 -3.83 -16.69
N THR A 674 31.20 -5.16 -16.76
CA THR A 674 31.78 -5.91 -17.90
C THR A 674 30.63 -6.53 -18.69
N GLY A 675 30.40 -6.08 -19.92
CA GLY A 675 29.22 -6.50 -20.69
C GLY A 675 27.95 -5.97 -20.02
N THR A 676 27.09 -6.86 -19.53
CA THR A 676 25.88 -6.49 -18.77
C THR A 676 26.07 -6.49 -17.24
N LEU A 677 27.24 -6.89 -16.74
CA LEU A 677 27.42 -7.30 -15.35
C LEU A 677 28.07 -6.21 -14.47
N PRO A 678 27.39 -5.71 -13.42
CA PRO A 678 27.91 -4.64 -12.56
C PRO A 678 29.07 -5.08 -11.66
N ALA A 679 29.93 -4.12 -11.33
CA ALA A 679 31.14 -4.32 -10.55
C ALA A 679 30.91 -4.46 -9.04
N VAL A 680 31.79 -5.21 -8.38
CA VAL A 680 31.94 -5.15 -6.92
C VAL A 680 32.61 -3.82 -6.57
N VAL A 681 31.85 -2.93 -5.93
CA VAL A 681 32.30 -1.57 -5.57
C VAL A 681 32.78 -1.42 -4.11
N THR A 682 32.84 -2.53 -3.36
CA THR A 682 33.31 -2.54 -1.97
C THR A 682 34.64 -3.26 -1.80
N PHE A 683 35.47 -2.68 -0.95
CA PHE A 683 36.81 -3.12 -0.53
C PHE A 683 37.03 -2.62 0.90
N ALA A 684 38.12 -3.03 1.55
CA ALA A 684 38.44 -2.54 2.90
C ALA A 684 38.97 -1.10 2.86
N ASP A 685 38.66 -0.32 3.91
CA ASP A 685 39.12 1.06 4.09
C ASP A 685 40.63 1.19 3.83
N THR A 686 40.99 2.00 2.83
CA THR A 686 42.36 2.13 2.33
C THR A 686 42.88 3.54 2.57
N VAL A 687 43.92 3.69 3.40
CA VAL A 687 44.54 4.99 3.68
C VAL A 687 45.59 5.34 2.62
N VAL A 688 45.51 6.54 2.04
CA VAL A 688 46.40 7.04 0.99
C VAL A 688 46.96 8.43 1.31
N ASP A 689 48.19 8.72 0.88
CA ASP A 689 48.83 10.04 1.00
C ASP A 689 48.60 10.88 -0.26
N LEU A 690 47.76 11.92 -0.16
CA LEU A 690 47.48 12.83 -1.27
C LEU A 690 48.55 13.92 -1.45
N GLY A 691 49.30 14.24 -0.39
CA GLY A 691 50.14 15.45 -0.27
C GLY A 691 51.64 15.20 -0.40
N SER A 692 52.08 13.98 -0.71
CA SER A 692 53.49 13.56 -0.74
C SER A 692 54.23 13.86 0.59
N GLY A 693 53.60 13.50 1.70
CA GLY A 693 54.13 13.66 3.05
C GLY A 693 54.04 15.06 3.65
N SER A 694 53.30 15.98 3.03
CA SER A 694 53.04 17.35 3.53
C SER A 694 51.54 17.67 3.58
N PRO A 695 51.07 18.47 4.56
CA PRO A 695 49.66 18.83 4.68
C PRO A 695 49.21 19.89 3.66
N ILE A 696 47.94 19.81 3.26
CA ILE A 696 47.31 20.71 2.27
C ILE A 696 47.13 22.14 2.83
N LEU A 697 47.35 23.17 1.99
CA LEU A 697 47.24 24.59 2.40
C LEU A 697 45.82 25.18 2.24
N PRO A 698 45.31 25.97 3.22
CA PRO A 698 43.91 26.40 3.26
C PRO A 698 43.49 27.49 2.27
N SER A 699 42.29 27.33 1.70
CA SER A 699 41.69 28.31 0.79
C SER A 699 40.68 29.25 1.46
N PRO A 700 40.47 30.47 0.92
CA PRO A 700 39.66 31.48 1.58
C PRO A 700 38.16 31.31 1.27
N ALA A 701 37.32 31.51 2.27
CA ALA A 701 35.85 31.52 2.17
C ALA A 701 35.26 32.67 3.00
N ALA A 702 34.07 33.16 2.63
CA ALA A 702 33.40 34.28 3.27
C ALA A 702 31.90 33.99 3.50
N VAL A 703 31.39 34.29 4.69
CA VAL A 703 29.97 34.16 5.07
C VAL A 703 29.45 35.51 5.56
N VAL A 704 28.24 35.87 5.13
CA VAL A 704 27.53 37.08 5.61
C VAL A 704 26.33 36.66 6.46
N SER A 705 26.09 37.36 7.56
CA SER A 705 24.92 37.19 8.41
C SER A 705 24.38 38.53 8.92
N THR A 706 23.16 38.52 9.42
CA THR A 706 22.59 39.59 10.25
C THR A 706 21.90 38.96 11.45
N ASN A 707 21.83 39.70 12.56
CA ASN A 707 21.02 39.36 13.73
C ASN A 707 19.71 40.17 13.78
N ALA A 708 19.37 40.92 12.73
CA ALA A 708 18.08 41.57 12.60
C ALA A 708 16.97 40.53 12.32
N VAL A 709 15.91 40.56 13.11
CA VAL A 709 14.69 39.77 12.86
C VAL A 709 13.99 40.27 11.59
N SER A 710 13.38 39.37 10.82
CA SER A 710 12.63 39.71 9.59
C SER A 710 11.14 39.44 9.80
N PRO A 711 10.22 40.37 9.48
CA PRO A 711 10.49 41.75 9.04
C PRO A 711 11.09 42.64 10.17
N THR A 712 11.78 43.70 9.77
CA THR A 712 12.50 44.63 10.65
C THR A 712 12.11 46.09 10.40
N ASP A 713 12.10 46.89 11.47
CA ASP A 713 12.02 48.35 11.47
C ASP A 713 13.33 49.02 11.91
N VAL A 714 14.36 48.23 12.24
CA VAL A 714 15.67 48.68 12.73
C VAL A 714 16.46 49.45 11.66
N VAL A 715 17.01 50.61 12.03
CA VAL A 715 17.90 51.42 11.17
C VAL A 715 19.08 51.98 11.99
N PRO A 716 20.34 51.84 11.53
CA PRO A 716 20.79 50.98 10.43
C PRO A 716 20.71 49.49 10.80
N ILE A 717 20.59 48.63 9.78
CA ILE A 717 20.59 47.18 9.94
C ILE A 717 22.05 46.69 10.05
N PRO A 718 22.43 45.99 11.14
CA PRO A 718 23.77 45.43 11.29
C PRO A 718 23.95 44.16 10.45
N PHE A 719 25.09 44.05 9.76
CA PHE A 719 25.55 42.83 9.11
C PHE A 719 26.98 42.49 9.55
N THR A 720 27.27 41.20 9.64
CA THR A 720 28.59 40.64 9.95
C THR A 720 29.08 39.84 8.76
N ILE A 721 30.35 40.00 8.41
CA ILE A 721 31.05 39.28 7.35
C ILE A 721 32.23 38.56 8.00
N THR A 722 32.27 37.23 7.89
CA THR A 722 33.31 36.41 8.50
C THR A 722 34.03 35.59 7.44
N PHE A 723 35.35 35.76 7.36
CA PHE A 723 36.25 34.91 6.58
C PHE A 723 36.73 33.71 7.42
N ASN A 724 37.20 32.65 6.77
CA ASN A 724 37.81 31.50 7.47
C ASN A 724 39.31 31.68 7.80
N GLN A 725 39.96 32.73 7.29
CA GLN A 725 41.37 33.04 7.51
C GLN A 725 41.66 34.55 7.31
N PRO A 726 42.80 35.09 7.78
CA PRO A 726 43.13 36.51 7.61
C PRO A 726 43.32 36.90 6.14
N MET A 727 42.54 37.87 5.69
CA MET A 727 42.58 38.38 4.31
C MET A 727 43.58 39.54 4.16
N THR A 728 44.84 39.29 4.55
CA THR A 728 45.89 40.32 4.60
C THR A 728 46.70 40.49 3.32
N GLY A 729 46.39 39.73 2.26
CA GLY A 729 46.97 39.94 0.92
C GLY A 729 46.28 41.05 0.14
N ASP A 730 44.97 41.19 0.33
CA ASP A 730 44.12 42.23 -0.25
C ASP A 730 42.85 42.35 0.66
N PRO A 731 42.81 43.30 1.62
CA PRO A 731 41.72 43.36 2.61
C PRO A 731 40.41 43.92 2.04
N LEU A 732 39.27 43.41 2.52
CA LEU A 732 37.93 43.79 2.03
C LEU A 732 37.63 45.27 2.27
N THR A 733 37.14 45.97 1.25
CA THR A 733 36.73 47.37 1.32
C THR A 733 35.22 47.59 1.14
N LEU A 734 34.73 48.74 1.61
CA LEU A 734 33.30 49.10 1.56
C LEU A 734 32.75 49.17 0.12
N GLY A 735 33.59 49.52 -0.86
CA GLY A 735 33.19 49.67 -2.26
C GLY A 735 33.00 48.34 -3.01
N GLU A 736 33.37 47.21 -2.40
CA GLU A 736 33.25 45.89 -3.01
C GLU A 736 31.98 45.16 -2.58
N LEU A 737 31.25 45.67 -1.58
CA LEU A 737 29.99 45.08 -1.12
C LEU A 737 28.86 45.33 -2.14
N VAL A 738 28.15 44.27 -2.52
CA VAL A 738 26.88 44.38 -3.25
C VAL A 738 25.76 44.51 -2.23
N VAL A 739 25.06 45.65 -2.27
CA VAL A 739 23.97 45.99 -1.34
C VAL A 739 22.70 46.29 -2.14
N VAL A 740 21.57 45.71 -1.73
CA VAL A 740 20.25 45.95 -2.33
C VAL A 740 19.36 46.66 -1.33
N ASN A 741 18.60 47.67 -1.80
CA ASN A 741 17.65 48.47 -1.02
C ASN A 741 18.25 49.12 0.25
N GLY A 742 19.55 49.40 0.25
CA GLY A 742 20.24 50.04 1.37
C GLY A 742 21.56 50.67 0.96
N THR A 743 22.10 51.51 1.84
CA THR A 743 23.44 52.10 1.73
C THR A 743 24.30 51.58 2.87
N ALA A 744 25.42 50.93 2.56
CA ALA A 744 26.36 50.46 3.57
C ALA A 744 27.30 51.57 4.06
N ALA A 745 27.64 51.53 5.34
CA ALA A 745 28.57 52.42 6.02
C ALA A 745 29.34 51.65 7.12
N ASN A 746 30.35 52.32 7.70
CA ASN A 746 31.02 51.87 8.93
C ASN A 746 31.63 50.45 8.88
N LEU A 747 32.12 50.02 7.70
CA LEU A 747 32.89 48.77 7.56
C LEU A 747 34.14 48.81 8.45
N ALA A 748 34.25 47.89 9.40
CA ALA A 748 35.37 47.82 10.34
C ALA A 748 35.78 46.36 10.63
N THR A 749 37.09 46.14 10.86
CA THR A 749 37.67 44.86 11.28
C THR A 749 38.82 45.11 12.27
N ALA A 750 39.18 44.10 13.08
CA ALA A 750 40.33 44.13 13.99
C ALA A 750 41.42 43.10 13.62
N ASP A 751 41.09 42.10 12.81
CA ASP A 751 41.92 40.92 12.51
C ASP A 751 42.02 40.58 11.01
N ASN A 752 41.23 41.24 10.16
CA ASN A 752 41.01 40.90 8.74
C ASN A 752 40.35 39.52 8.54
N ILE A 753 39.67 39.01 9.57
CA ILE A 753 38.85 37.79 9.55
C ILE A 753 37.38 38.17 9.72
N VAL A 754 37.05 38.94 10.76
CA VAL A 754 35.68 39.39 11.05
C VAL A 754 35.55 40.87 10.72
N TYR A 755 34.55 41.20 9.90
CA TYR A 755 34.19 42.56 9.54
C TYR A 755 32.73 42.83 9.93
N THR A 756 32.45 44.01 10.49
CA THR A 756 31.09 44.48 10.75
C THR A 756 30.74 45.63 9.81
N VAL A 757 29.50 45.71 9.33
CA VAL A 757 29.02 46.78 8.45
C VAL A 757 27.57 47.15 8.78
N GLU A 758 27.25 48.43 8.68
CA GLU A 758 25.91 48.97 8.97
C GLU A 758 25.21 49.36 7.66
N VAL A 759 23.96 48.93 7.46
CA VAL A 759 23.20 49.20 6.23
C VAL A 759 21.95 50.01 6.54
N THR A 760 21.90 51.25 6.05
CA THR A 760 20.71 52.11 6.14
C THR A 760 19.75 51.77 5.00
N PRO A 761 18.51 51.29 5.26
CA PRO A 761 17.54 50.97 4.21
C PRO A 761 17.11 52.21 3.41
N THR A 762 16.90 52.07 2.10
CA THR A 762 16.50 53.19 1.23
C THR A 762 14.99 53.25 0.94
N ALA A 763 14.30 52.11 0.99
CA ALA A 763 12.84 52.01 0.89
C ALA A 763 12.33 50.76 1.63
N GLN A 764 11.01 50.59 1.75
CA GLN A 764 10.44 49.33 2.26
C GLN A 764 10.65 48.18 1.28
N GLY A 765 10.88 46.97 1.80
CA GLY A 765 11.20 45.76 1.05
C GLY A 765 12.53 45.12 1.47
N THR A 766 12.93 44.05 0.78
CA THR A 766 14.13 43.27 1.10
C THR A 766 15.41 44.09 0.99
N VAL A 767 16.11 44.25 2.11
CA VAL A 767 17.49 44.74 2.18
C VAL A 767 18.42 43.54 2.16
N SER A 768 19.53 43.60 1.40
CA SER A 768 20.50 42.51 1.38
C SER A 768 21.94 42.94 1.18
N VAL A 769 22.87 42.09 1.60
CA VAL A 769 24.33 42.25 1.48
C VAL A 769 24.95 40.97 0.93
N GLN A 770 25.90 41.11 -0.01
CA GLN A 770 26.77 40.04 -0.48
C GLN A 770 28.20 40.55 -0.68
N VAL A 771 29.19 39.69 -0.43
CA VAL A 771 30.59 39.90 -0.80
C VAL A 771 30.87 39.15 -2.11
N PRO A 772 31.20 39.83 -3.23
CA PRO A 772 31.53 39.20 -4.51
C PRO A 772 32.76 38.31 -4.47
N ALA A 773 32.91 37.43 -5.46
CA ALA A 773 34.09 36.57 -5.57
C ALA A 773 35.37 37.41 -5.81
N ASN A 774 36.43 37.11 -5.05
CA ASN A 774 37.73 37.80 -5.07
C ASN A 774 37.73 39.26 -4.56
N ALA A 775 36.72 39.69 -3.79
CA ALA A 775 36.69 40.99 -3.10
C ALA A 775 37.65 41.09 -1.89
N ALA A 776 38.41 40.03 -1.61
CA ALA A 776 39.52 40.02 -0.67
C ALA A 776 40.48 38.86 -1.01
N ARG A 777 41.73 38.91 -0.54
CA ARG A 777 42.76 37.87 -0.73
C ARG A 777 43.55 37.54 0.52
N ASN A 778 43.93 36.27 0.64
CA ASN A 778 44.84 35.79 1.69
C ASN A 778 46.32 36.08 1.36
N PRO A 779 47.28 35.79 2.27
CA PRO A 779 48.72 36.04 2.04
C PRO A 779 49.32 35.34 0.81
N SER A 780 48.69 34.28 0.32
CA SER A 780 49.09 33.54 -0.89
C SER A 780 48.49 34.12 -2.18
N GLY A 781 47.77 35.24 -2.11
CA GLY A 781 47.10 35.89 -3.24
C GLY A 781 45.80 35.20 -3.70
N MET A 782 45.38 34.12 -3.03
CA MET A 782 44.14 33.42 -3.34
C MET A 782 42.95 34.28 -2.92
N GLY A 783 41.96 34.41 -3.81
CA GLY A 783 40.68 35.03 -3.50
C GLY A 783 39.66 34.01 -2.98
N HIS A 784 38.56 34.49 -2.41
CA HIS A 784 37.42 33.68 -1.98
C HIS A 784 36.33 33.60 -3.07
N PRO A 785 35.48 32.56 -3.09
CA PRO A 785 34.23 32.57 -3.87
C PRO A 785 33.25 33.61 -3.29
N ALA A 786 32.24 34.00 -4.08
CA ALA A 786 31.20 34.92 -3.60
C ALA A 786 30.49 34.34 -2.37
N SER A 787 30.19 35.18 -1.39
CA SER A 787 29.49 34.77 -0.16
C SER A 787 28.04 34.38 -0.46
N ASN A 788 27.36 33.81 0.54
CA ASN A 788 25.90 33.86 0.56
C ASN A 788 25.40 35.31 0.52
N VAL A 789 24.19 35.51 0.03
CA VAL A 789 23.43 36.75 0.22
C VAL A 789 22.77 36.65 1.61
N ALA A 790 23.04 37.62 2.48
CA ALA A 790 22.25 37.81 3.71
C ALA A 790 21.15 38.84 3.43
N SER A 791 19.92 38.58 3.86
CA SER A 791 18.78 39.46 3.59
C SER A 791 17.79 39.52 4.74
N VAL A 792 17.07 40.64 4.82
CA VAL A 792 16.01 40.92 5.80
C VAL A 792 14.97 41.83 5.15
N SER A 793 13.68 41.62 5.43
CA SER A 793 12.62 42.51 4.93
C SER A 793 12.54 43.75 5.82
N TYR A 794 12.77 44.95 5.26
CA TYR A 794 12.56 46.20 5.99
C TYR A 794 11.13 46.71 5.77
N ALA A 795 10.35 46.82 6.84
CA ALA A 795 8.95 47.21 6.79
C ALA A 795 8.62 48.14 7.97
N THR A 796 8.08 49.32 7.66
CA THR A 796 7.62 50.30 8.68
C THR A 796 6.10 50.35 8.80
N TRP A 797 5.40 49.54 8.01
CA TRP A 797 3.97 49.28 8.12
C TRP A 797 3.74 47.77 8.25
N LEU A 798 2.91 47.36 9.20
CA LEU A 798 2.36 46.02 9.31
C LEU A 798 1.12 45.90 8.41
N PRO A 799 1.15 45.12 7.31
CA PRO A 799 -0.02 44.88 6.48
C PRO A 799 -0.94 43.85 7.14
N LEU A 800 -2.23 44.15 7.20
CA LEU A 800 -3.27 43.25 7.69
C LEU A 800 -4.35 43.17 6.62
N ALA A 801 -4.46 42.02 5.95
CA ALA A 801 -5.46 41.83 4.90
C ALA A 801 -6.86 41.56 5.49
N LEU A 802 -7.87 42.24 4.95
CA LEU A 802 -9.26 42.29 5.41
C LEU A 802 -10.19 41.99 4.23
N ASN A 803 -11.15 41.08 4.40
CA ASN A 803 -11.99 40.54 3.33
C ASN A 803 -13.47 40.39 3.77
N LEU A 804 -14.19 41.50 3.88
CA LEU A 804 -15.61 41.57 4.25
C LEU A 804 -16.51 41.28 3.04
N SER A 805 -17.34 40.22 3.08
CA SER A 805 -18.29 39.92 1.97
C SER A 805 -19.49 40.88 1.88
N ALA A 806 -19.69 41.73 2.88
CA ALA A 806 -20.80 42.67 3.00
C ALA A 806 -20.32 44.01 3.59
N ALA A 807 -21.14 45.05 3.46
CA ALA A 807 -20.93 46.30 4.20
C ALA A 807 -20.93 46.02 5.71
N GLY A 808 -19.94 46.54 6.43
CA GLY A 808 -19.70 46.15 7.81
C GLY A 808 -18.64 47.00 8.52
N ALA A 809 -18.63 46.93 9.84
CA ALA A 809 -17.67 47.60 10.69
C ALA A 809 -16.53 46.66 11.11
N THR A 810 -15.32 47.22 11.21
CA THR A 810 -14.13 46.59 11.77
C THR A 810 -13.65 47.42 12.95
N VAL A 811 -13.31 46.77 14.07
CA VAL A 811 -12.73 47.45 15.25
C VAL A 811 -11.30 46.96 15.45
N LEU A 812 -10.36 47.89 15.62
CA LEU A 812 -8.94 47.63 15.78
C LEU A 812 -8.40 48.34 17.03
N ARG A 813 -7.50 47.68 17.75
CA ARG A 813 -6.77 48.24 18.88
C ARG A 813 -5.30 47.80 18.80
N ILE A 814 -4.41 48.80 18.85
CA ILE A 814 -2.96 48.62 18.92
C ILE A 814 -2.43 49.22 20.22
N ASP A 815 -1.49 48.52 20.86
CA ASP A 815 -0.64 49.07 21.93
C ASP A 815 0.81 49.09 21.42
N THR A 816 1.57 50.13 21.78
CA THR A 816 2.94 50.42 21.34
C THR A 816 3.90 50.43 22.53
N ALA A 817 5.16 50.01 22.33
CA ALA A 817 6.14 49.82 23.41
C ALA A 817 6.47 51.07 24.23
N ASP A 818 6.39 52.26 23.63
CA ASP A 818 6.65 53.57 24.24
C ASP A 818 5.37 54.37 24.57
N GLY A 819 4.18 53.83 24.24
CA GLY A 819 2.91 54.55 24.34
C GLY A 819 2.64 55.57 23.23
N SER A 820 3.46 55.62 22.17
CA SER A 820 3.27 56.48 21.00
C SER A 820 1.91 56.28 20.30
N GLN A 821 1.45 57.31 19.58
CA GLN A 821 0.31 57.17 18.68
C GLN A 821 0.65 56.23 17.52
N TRP A 822 -0.35 55.47 17.08
CA TRP A 822 -0.27 54.61 15.89
C TRP A 822 -1.14 55.18 14.77
N GLU A 823 -0.67 55.02 13.55
CA GLU A 823 -1.38 55.42 12.33
C GLU A 823 -1.97 54.17 11.66
N VAL A 824 -3.16 54.31 11.07
CA VAL A 824 -3.83 53.27 10.29
C VAL A 824 -4.28 53.82 8.94
N ASP A 825 -3.90 53.13 7.87
CA ASP A 825 -4.48 53.25 6.53
C ASP A 825 -5.53 52.13 6.38
N TRP A 826 -6.79 52.50 6.23
CA TRP A 826 -7.91 51.56 6.11
C TRP A 826 -8.05 50.95 4.71
N GLY A 827 -7.18 51.32 3.76
CA GLY A 827 -7.11 50.75 2.41
C GLY A 827 -8.19 51.24 1.44
N ASP A 828 -9.13 52.07 1.90
CA ASP A 828 -10.12 52.79 1.07
C ASP A 828 -9.74 54.27 0.83
N GLY A 829 -8.55 54.68 1.29
CA GLY A 829 -8.07 56.06 1.27
C GLY A 829 -8.26 56.82 2.58
N THR A 830 -8.97 56.24 3.57
CA THR A 830 -9.08 56.80 4.92
C THR A 830 -7.82 56.47 5.72
N VAL A 831 -7.07 57.50 6.14
CA VAL A 831 -5.91 57.36 7.03
C VAL A 831 -6.17 58.11 8.33
N GLU A 832 -5.93 57.47 9.47
CA GLU A 832 -6.25 57.99 10.80
C GLU A 832 -5.11 57.81 11.80
N LEU A 833 -5.01 58.74 12.75
CA LEU A 833 -4.06 58.70 13.86
C LEU A 833 -4.79 58.41 15.18
N VAL A 834 -4.30 57.42 15.92
CA VAL A 834 -4.98 56.84 17.08
C VAL A 834 -4.02 56.72 18.27
N ASN A 835 -4.52 56.94 19.48
CA ASN A 835 -3.73 56.78 20.70
C ASN A 835 -3.45 55.30 21.00
N SER A 836 -2.26 55.01 21.51
CA SER A 836 -1.91 53.69 22.06
C SER A 836 -2.98 53.21 23.04
N GLY A 837 -3.42 51.96 22.90
CA GLY A 837 -4.43 51.37 23.77
C GLY A 837 -5.85 51.94 23.65
N SER A 838 -6.16 52.66 22.56
CA SER A 838 -7.53 53.05 22.19
C SER A 838 -8.10 52.11 21.13
N ASN A 839 -9.40 51.80 21.21
CA ASN A 839 -10.11 51.09 20.15
C ASN A 839 -10.57 52.10 19.09
N ARG A 840 -10.27 51.83 17.81
CA ARG A 840 -10.79 52.58 16.66
C ARG A 840 -11.73 51.68 15.85
N SER A 841 -12.84 52.23 15.38
CA SER A 841 -13.79 51.52 14.51
C SER A 841 -13.92 52.27 13.19
N HIS A 842 -13.93 51.52 12.09
CA HIS A 842 -14.16 52.00 10.73
C HIS A 842 -15.25 51.17 10.07
N ALA A 843 -16.00 51.76 9.13
CA ALA A 843 -17.19 51.15 8.54
C ALA A 843 -17.18 51.24 7.02
N TYR A 844 -17.05 50.08 6.37
CA TYR A 844 -17.05 49.97 4.92
C TYR A 844 -18.50 49.95 4.40
N ALA A 845 -18.84 50.89 3.51
CA ALA A 845 -20.19 51.05 2.96
C ALA A 845 -20.59 49.97 1.93
N ALA A 846 -19.67 49.07 1.59
CA ALA A 846 -19.78 47.99 0.61
C ALA A 846 -18.86 46.83 1.05
N PRO A 847 -18.91 45.65 0.40
CA PRO A 847 -17.90 44.62 0.57
C PRO A 847 -16.49 45.17 0.32
N PHE A 848 -15.51 44.76 1.12
CA PHE A 848 -14.13 45.25 1.04
C PHE A 848 -13.15 44.08 1.07
N ASN A 849 -12.26 44.01 0.08
CA ASN A 849 -11.14 43.07 0.06
C ASN A 849 -9.86 43.85 -0.26
N GLY A 850 -8.95 43.94 0.70
CA GLY A 850 -7.75 44.76 0.60
C GLY A 850 -6.86 44.71 1.83
N SER A 851 -5.78 45.49 1.84
CA SER A 851 -4.87 45.63 2.98
C SER A 851 -5.23 46.87 3.79
N VAL A 852 -5.64 46.67 5.04
CA VAL A 852 -5.44 47.67 6.09
C VAL A 852 -3.95 47.65 6.45
N ARG A 853 -3.38 48.78 6.90
CA ARG A 853 -1.96 48.87 7.29
C ARG A 853 -1.82 49.70 8.55
N VAL A 854 -0.96 49.28 9.46
CA VAL A 854 -0.75 49.97 10.75
C VAL A 854 0.73 50.23 11.03
N ARG A 855 1.05 51.32 11.73
CA ARG A 855 2.41 51.60 12.21
C ARG A 855 2.44 52.46 13.48
N SER A 856 3.55 52.42 14.22
CA SER A 856 3.86 53.50 15.19
C SER A 856 4.32 54.76 14.46
N THR A 857 3.99 55.92 15.02
CA THR A 857 4.51 57.23 14.58
C THR A 857 5.97 57.48 14.96
N THR A 858 6.48 56.81 15.99
CA THR A 858 7.87 56.96 16.47
C THR A 858 8.80 55.86 15.96
N GLY A 859 8.26 54.84 15.28
CA GLY A 859 8.99 53.60 14.97
C GLY A 859 9.12 52.67 16.18
N ALA A 860 8.30 52.85 17.22
CA ALA A 860 8.28 51.95 18.37
C ALA A 860 7.49 50.66 18.08
N ALA A 861 8.02 49.53 18.54
CA ALA A 861 7.44 48.21 18.31
C ALA A 861 5.96 48.12 18.76
N ILE A 862 5.16 47.45 17.94
CA ILE A 862 3.76 47.10 18.24
C ILE A 862 3.75 45.91 19.21
N THR A 863 3.20 46.10 20.41
CA THR A 863 3.19 45.09 21.49
C THR A 863 1.84 44.39 21.64
N ARG A 864 0.75 44.98 21.13
CA ARG A 864 -0.59 44.38 21.08
C ARG A 864 -1.24 44.60 19.71
N LEU A 865 -1.90 43.57 19.21
CA LEU A 865 -2.79 43.61 18.06
C LEU A 865 -4.10 42.91 18.43
N GLN A 866 -5.21 43.65 18.45
CA GLN A 866 -6.52 43.13 18.79
C GLN A 866 -7.58 43.64 17.81
N SER A 867 -8.44 42.75 17.30
CA SER A 867 -9.51 43.13 16.36
C SER A 867 -10.73 42.19 16.32
N ASN A 868 -11.85 42.73 15.83
CA ASN A 868 -13.06 42.02 15.42
C ASN A 868 -13.71 42.68 14.18
N THR A 869 -14.60 41.95 13.51
CA THR A 869 -15.36 42.39 12.33
C THR A 869 -16.85 42.06 12.48
N ALA A 870 -17.72 42.85 11.87
CA ALA A 870 -19.17 42.61 11.89
C ALA A 870 -19.68 41.74 10.72
N ALA A 871 -18.80 41.34 9.79
CA ALA A 871 -19.12 40.55 8.61
C ALA A 871 -18.13 39.40 8.40
N GLU A 872 -18.55 38.46 7.53
CA GLU A 872 -17.89 37.18 7.21
C GLU A 872 -17.25 37.23 5.80
N PRO A 873 -16.03 36.72 5.58
CA PRO A 873 -14.98 36.61 6.59
C PRO A 873 -14.51 38.01 7.06
N GLY A 874 -13.51 38.02 7.94
CA GLY A 874 -12.86 39.21 8.50
C GLY A 874 -11.42 39.30 8.03
N TRP A 875 -10.48 39.06 8.95
CA TRP A 875 -9.04 39.15 8.67
C TRP A 875 -8.47 37.88 8.03
N ALA A 876 -7.50 38.05 7.14
CA ALA A 876 -6.95 37.00 6.28
C ALA A 876 -5.44 37.20 6.01
N PHE A 877 -4.62 37.19 7.06
CA PHE A 877 -3.15 37.36 7.00
C PHE A 877 -2.40 36.10 7.48
N ASN A 878 -1.10 36.00 7.20
CA ASN A 878 -0.24 34.91 7.70
C ASN A 878 0.39 35.33 9.04
N VAL A 879 0.47 34.43 10.02
CA VAL A 879 1.13 34.72 11.32
C VAL A 879 2.62 35.05 11.17
N ALA A 880 3.28 34.60 10.10
CA ALA A 880 4.66 35.00 9.76
C ALA A 880 4.82 36.48 9.37
N ASP A 881 3.73 37.20 9.06
CA ASP A 881 3.74 38.64 8.79
C ASP A 881 3.73 39.50 10.08
N LEU A 882 3.60 38.88 11.26
CA LEU A 882 3.47 39.58 12.55
C LEU A 882 4.79 40.20 13.03
N PRO A 883 4.75 41.36 13.73
CA PRO A 883 5.96 42.01 14.21
C PRO A 883 6.55 41.25 15.41
N ALA A 884 7.87 41.05 15.41
CA ALA A 884 8.58 40.29 16.45
C ALA A 884 8.41 40.84 17.89
N GLY A 885 8.07 42.13 18.03
CA GLY A 885 7.77 42.77 19.32
C GLY A 885 6.40 42.45 19.93
N LEU A 886 5.56 41.68 19.23
CA LEU A 886 4.19 41.41 19.66
C LEU A 886 4.14 40.50 20.91
N THR A 887 3.42 40.97 21.93
CA THR A 887 3.22 40.25 23.21
C THR A 887 1.78 39.75 23.39
N HIS A 888 0.83 40.27 22.62
CA HIS A 888 -0.59 39.95 22.74
C HIS A 888 -1.29 40.02 21.37
N LEU A 889 -1.81 38.88 20.90
CA LEU A 889 -2.61 38.77 19.67
C LEU A 889 -4.03 38.30 20.02
N GLN A 890 -5.04 39.08 19.65
CA GLN A 890 -6.46 38.73 19.84
C GLN A 890 -7.29 39.10 18.60
N ILE A 891 -7.39 38.19 17.63
CA ILE A 891 -8.31 38.35 16.49
C ILE A 891 -9.52 37.44 16.68
N THR A 892 -10.72 38.03 16.65
CA THR A 892 -11.96 37.35 17.01
C THR A 892 -13.00 37.41 15.90
N VAL A 893 -14.07 36.61 16.04
CA VAL A 893 -15.14 36.39 15.03
C VAL A 893 -14.55 35.84 13.69
N PRO A 894 -15.09 35.99 12.46
CA PRO A 894 -14.80 35.02 11.37
C PRO A 894 -13.53 35.26 10.56
N ASN A 895 -12.37 34.86 11.07
CA ASN A 895 -11.09 35.07 10.37
C ASN A 895 -10.68 33.85 9.51
N THR A 896 -9.82 34.09 8.53
CA THR A 896 -9.14 33.07 7.72
C THR A 896 -7.62 33.28 7.79
N ILE A 897 -7.11 33.40 9.00
CA ILE A 897 -5.67 33.52 9.30
C ILE A 897 -5.01 32.15 9.05
N SER A 898 -3.77 32.18 8.57
CA SER A 898 -3.00 30.99 8.20
C SER A 898 -1.54 31.10 8.66
N GLY A 899 -0.76 30.04 8.42
CA GLY A 899 0.66 29.95 8.77
C GLY A 899 0.94 28.90 9.84
N ASP A 900 2.21 28.77 10.21
CA ASP A 900 2.65 27.83 11.24
C ASP A 900 2.80 28.54 12.60
N ILE A 901 2.49 27.84 13.69
CA ILE A 901 2.71 28.37 15.04
C ILE A 901 4.20 28.55 15.37
N ALA A 902 5.10 27.89 14.65
CA ALA A 902 6.55 28.12 14.74
C ALA A 902 6.97 29.55 14.32
N ASP A 903 6.19 30.20 13.44
CA ASP A 903 6.44 31.59 12.99
C ASP A 903 5.92 32.65 13.98
N LEU A 904 5.30 32.25 15.10
CA LEU A 904 4.73 33.19 16.07
C LEU A 904 5.82 34.01 16.80
N PRO A 905 5.62 35.32 17.05
CA PRO A 905 6.52 36.14 17.84
C PRO A 905 6.88 35.50 19.19
N THR A 906 8.18 35.28 19.44
CA THR A 906 8.66 34.56 20.64
C THR A 906 8.38 35.29 21.96
N GLY A 907 8.05 36.58 21.91
CA GLY A 907 7.59 37.39 23.03
C GLY A 907 6.12 37.20 23.41
N LEU A 908 5.33 36.41 22.67
CA LEU A 908 3.89 36.31 22.82
C LEU A 908 3.48 35.67 24.17
N THR A 909 2.61 36.37 24.90
CA THR A 909 2.07 35.96 26.21
C THR A 909 0.60 35.55 26.16
N HIS A 910 -0.12 35.99 25.12
CA HIS A 910 -1.54 35.75 24.90
C HIS A 910 -1.82 35.59 23.41
N LEU A 911 -2.42 34.46 23.05
CA LEU A 911 -2.84 34.13 21.69
C LEU A 911 -4.33 33.75 21.67
N GLN A 912 -5.13 34.55 20.98
CA GLN A 912 -6.51 34.22 20.66
C GLN A 912 -6.78 34.45 19.16
N VAL A 913 -7.14 33.36 18.47
CA VAL A 913 -7.53 33.35 17.05
C VAL A 913 -8.75 32.46 16.89
N THR A 914 -9.88 33.07 16.50
CA THR A 914 -11.15 32.35 16.25
C THR A 914 -11.63 32.55 14.81
N GLY A 915 -12.41 31.60 14.29
CA GLY A 915 -12.97 31.63 12.92
C GLY A 915 -12.48 30.47 12.04
N SER A 916 -12.69 30.55 10.73
CA SER A 916 -12.29 29.53 9.74
C SER A 916 -10.79 29.57 9.40
N ASN A 917 -9.95 29.58 10.44
CA ASN A 917 -8.49 29.70 10.34
C ASN A 917 -7.82 28.35 10.03
N SER A 918 -6.69 28.42 9.33
CA SER A 918 -5.86 27.29 8.90
C SER A 918 -4.45 27.40 9.51
N LEU A 919 -4.38 27.38 10.84
CA LEU A 919 -3.13 27.36 11.59
C LEU A 919 -2.62 25.91 11.73
N LEU A 920 -1.32 25.74 11.52
CA LEU A 920 -0.59 24.47 11.51
C LEU A 920 0.52 24.46 12.58
N GLY A 921 1.16 23.30 12.78
CA GLY A 921 2.40 23.15 13.56
C GLY A 921 2.26 22.30 14.84
N ASN A 922 3.39 22.08 15.52
CA ASN A 922 3.50 21.20 16.68
C ASN A 922 3.58 22.01 17.99
N ILE A 923 2.93 21.56 19.06
CA ILE A 923 2.90 22.30 20.33
C ILE A 923 4.26 22.47 21.01
N THR A 924 5.29 21.74 20.56
CA THR A 924 6.71 21.99 20.89
C THR A 924 7.23 23.35 20.42
N GLU A 925 6.58 23.98 19.45
CA GLU A 925 7.01 25.21 18.78
C GLU A 925 6.28 26.46 19.34
N LEU A 926 5.38 26.28 20.32
CA LEU A 926 4.68 27.38 20.98
C LEU A 926 5.64 28.34 21.72
N PRO A 927 5.42 29.67 21.66
CA PRO A 927 6.19 30.63 22.44
C PRO A 927 6.20 30.30 23.94
N ALA A 928 7.39 30.07 24.51
CA ALA A 928 7.56 29.61 25.89
C ALA A 928 7.05 30.59 26.98
N ARG A 929 6.69 31.82 26.59
CA ARG A 929 6.07 32.85 27.45
C ARG A 929 4.54 32.84 27.44
N LEU A 930 3.91 31.95 26.67
CA LEU A 930 2.47 31.93 26.48
C LEU A 930 1.73 31.51 27.77
N THR A 931 0.84 32.38 28.24
CA THR A 931 0.02 32.19 29.45
C THR A 931 -1.46 31.93 29.12
N TYR A 932 -1.88 32.25 27.89
CA TYR A 932 -3.25 32.08 27.41
C TYR A 932 -3.23 31.66 25.93
N LEU A 933 -3.87 30.54 25.60
CA LEU A 933 -3.97 29.98 24.25
C LEU A 933 -5.44 29.65 23.92
N ASN A 934 -5.96 30.25 22.86
CA ASN A 934 -7.35 30.09 22.43
C ASN A 934 -7.46 30.03 20.89
N LEU A 935 -7.42 28.82 20.34
CA LEU A 935 -7.52 28.53 18.91
C LEU A 935 -8.83 27.79 18.62
N GLN A 936 -9.71 28.39 17.82
CA GLN A 936 -11.01 27.79 17.48
C GLN A 936 -11.28 27.93 15.98
N GLY A 937 -11.42 26.82 15.26
CA GLY A 937 -11.69 26.86 13.83
C GLY A 937 -11.86 25.52 13.11
N ALA A 938 -12.39 25.57 11.90
CA ALA A 938 -12.67 24.39 11.08
C ALA A 938 -11.40 23.66 10.59
N ASN A 939 -10.27 24.36 10.43
CA ASN A 939 -9.05 23.82 9.82
C ASN A 939 -7.82 23.84 10.76
N VAL A 940 -8.03 23.90 12.08
CA VAL A 940 -6.93 23.89 13.08
C VAL A 940 -6.30 22.50 13.14
N SER A 941 -5.10 22.37 12.56
CA SER A 941 -4.30 21.12 12.51
C SER A 941 -3.18 21.17 13.54
N PHE A 942 -3.56 21.02 14.81
CA PHE A 942 -2.72 21.25 15.99
C PHE A 942 -2.37 19.90 16.64
N VAL A 943 -1.08 19.60 16.76
CA VAL A 943 -0.57 18.25 17.06
C VAL A 943 0.55 18.27 18.11
N GLY A 944 0.78 17.12 18.78
CA GLY A 944 1.92 16.89 19.67
C GLY A 944 1.53 16.39 21.06
N ASP A 945 2.55 16.16 21.90
CA ASP A 945 2.37 15.66 23.27
C ASP A 945 2.23 16.82 24.27
N ILE A 946 1.19 16.79 25.10
CA ILE A 946 0.87 17.85 26.07
C ILE A 946 1.98 18.14 27.09
N ALA A 947 2.95 17.23 27.27
CA ALA A 947 4.16 17.48 28.04
C ALA A 947 5.03 18.63 27.50
N ALA A 948 4.84 19.05 26.25
CA ALA A 948 5.54 20.17 25.63
C ALA A 948 4.85 21.54 25.81
N LEU A 949 3.69 21.60 26.47
CA LEU A 949 2.97 22.86 26.68
C LEU A 949 3.77 23.85 27.54
N PRO A 950 3.73 25.17 27.25
CA PRO A 950 4.40 26.19 28.08
C PRO A 950 3.98 26.12 29.55
N ALA A 951 4.95 26.02 30.47
CA ALA A 951 4.70 25.81 31.90
C ALA A 951 3.91 26.95 32.59
N GLY A 952 3.86 28.13 31.97
CA GLY A 952 3.06 29.28 32.42
C GLY A 952 1.61 29.31 31.90
N LEU A 953 1.17 28.29 31.14
CA LEU A 953 -0.11 28.30 30.44
C LEU A 953 -1.31 28.11 31.41
N THR A 954 -2.02 29.20 31.67
CA THR A 954 -3.19 29.25 32.58
C THR A 954 -4.51 28.90 31.90
N TYR A 955 -4.59 29.02 30.58
CA TYR A 955 -5.80 28.81 29.79
C TYR A 955 -5.44 28.13 28.47
N LEU A 956 -5.98 26.92 28.24
CA LEU A 956 -5.84 26.15 27.01
C LEU A 956 -7.21 25.85 26.42
N ASN A 957 -7.46 26.38 25.22
CA ASN A 957 -8.68 26.14 24.45
C ASN A 957 -8.29 25.89 22.99
N VAL A 958 -8.43 24.64 22.53
CA VAL A 958 -8.13 24.23 21.15
C VAL A 958 -9.31 23.43 20.62
N GLN A 959 -9.93 23.93 19.55
CA GLN A 959 -11.12 23.33 18.96
C GLN A 959 -10.99 23.27 17.43
N GLY A 960 -10.96 22.04 16.91
CA GLY A 960 -11.03 21.75 15.48
C GLY A 960 -11.12 20.25 15.21
N PRO A 961 -11.67 19.81 14.06
CA PRO A 961 -11.77 18.38 13.72
C PRO A 961 -10.39 17.72 13.55
N ASN A 962 -9.39 18.49 13.10
CA ASN A 962 -8.03 18.04 12.78
C ASN A 962 -7.03 18.20 13.95
N THR A 963 -7.52 18.55 15.15
CA THR A 963 -6.68 18.60 16.36
C THR A 963 -6.44 17.18 16.87
N SER A 964 -5.17 16.86 17.17
CA SER A 964 -4.74 15.53 17.59
C SER A 964 -3.61 15.63 18.63
N LEU A 965 -3.97 16.05 19.85
CA LEU A 965 -3.07 16.07 20.99
C LEU A 965 -3.01 14.69 21.69
N SER A 966 -1.81 14.30 22.10
CA SER A 966 -1.51 13.05 22.82
C SER A 966 -0.86 13.34 24.17
N GLY A 967 -0.66 12.30 24.98
CA GLY A 967 0.12 12.36 26.23
C GLY A 967 -0.67 11.99 27.48
N ASN A 968 -0.08 12.24 28.65
CA ASN A 968 -0.67 11.95 29.96
C ASN A 968 -1.02 13.26 30.68
N VAL A 969 -2.23 13.39 31.23
CA VAL A 969 -2.70 14.61 31.90
C VAL A 969 -1.87 15.01 33.12
N ALA A 970 -1.10 14.07 33.71
CA ALA A 970 -0.11 14.36 34.74
C ALA A 970 1.04 15.29 34.27
N ALA A 971 1.21 15.48 32.95
CA ALA A 971 2.18 16.38 32.35
C ALA A 971 1.61 17.78 31.99
N LEU A 972 0.33 18.05 32.30
CA LEU A 972 -0.25 19.38 32.08
C LEU A 972 0.44 20.44 32.97
N PRO A 973 0.57 21.70 32.49
CA PRO A 973 1.06 22.81 33.31
C PRO A 973 0.26 22.96 34.62
N SER A 974 0.95 22.99 35.76
CA SER A 974 0.33 23.13 37.07
C SER A 974 -0.36 24.48 37.30
N SER A 975 -0.09 25.45 36.43
CA SER A 975 -0.72 26.77 36.35
C SER A 975 -2.07 26.77 35.62
N LEU A 976 -2.46 25.65 34.99
CA LEU A 976 -3.64 25.57 34.13
C LEU A 976 -4.96 25.59 34.92
N THR A 977 -5.82 26.55 34.59
CA THR A 977 -7.14 26.78 35.23
C THR A 977 -8.32 26.45 34.31
N TYR A 978 -8.10 26.36 33.01
CA TYR A 978 -9.12 26.08 31.99
C TYR A 978 -8.53 25.17 30.91
N LEU A 979 -9.15 24.01 30.69
CA LEU A 979 -8.76 23.02 29.69
C LEU A 979 -9.96 22.66 28.81
N ASN A 980 -9.89 23.03 27.53
CA ASN A 980 -10.83 22.63 26.51
C ASN A 980 -10.05 22.15 25.28
N VAL A 981 -10.12 20.85 24.98
CA VAL A 981 -9.48 20.25 23.79
C VAL A 981 -10.51 19.37 23.10
N THR A 982 -10.85 19.70 21.85
CA THR A 982 -11.72 18.89 21.00
C THR A 982 -11.01 18.45 19.72
N GLY A 983 -11.56 17.44 19.03
CA GLY A 983 -10.90 16.77 17.90
C GLY A 983 -10.62 15.29 18.18
N SER A 984 -9.62 14.74 17.50
CA SER A 984 -9.25 13.31 17.50
C SER A 984 -8.18 12.97 18.55
N ASN A 985 -8.31 13.52 19.75
CA ASN A 985 -7.26 13.50 20.78
C ASN A 985 -7.14 12.13 21.48
N THR A 986 -5.94 11.82 22.00
CA THR A 986 -5.59 10.54 22.63
C THR A 986 -5.05 10.71 24.06
N LEU A 987 -5.52 11.74 24.76
CA LEU A 987 -5.11 12.05 26.13
C LEU A 987 -5.48 10.93 27.12
N SER A 988 -4.56 10.64 28.04
CA SER A 988 -4.63 9.52 28.98
C SER A 988 -4.27 9.96 30.40
N GLY A 989 -4.45 9.09 31.39
CA GLY A 989 -3.98 9.30 32.77
C GLY A 989 -5.10 9.25 33.81
N ASP A 990 -4.82 9.78 35.00
CA ASP A 990 -5.73 9.73 36.15
C ASP A 990 -6.29 11.13 36.47
N VAL A 991 -7.56 11.23 36.85
CA VAL A 991 -8.16 12.51 37.26
C VAL A 991 -7.52 13.13 38.50
N ALA A 992 -6.96 12.31 39.40
CA ALA A 992 -6.19 12.77 40.56
C ALA A 992 -4.88 13.49 40.18
N ALA A 993 -4.41 13.32 38.94
CA ALA A 993 -3.20 13.97 38.40
C ALA A 993 -3.49 15.26 37.62
N LEU A 994 -4.75 15.71 37.54
CA LEU A 994 -5.11 16.98 36.91
C LEU A 994 -4.62 18.20 37.72
N PRO A 995 -4.29 19.34 37.08
CA PRO A 995 -3.86 20.55 37.78
C PRO A 995 -4.85 21.00 38.87
N ALA A 996 -4.35 21.21 40.09
CA ALA A 996 -5.19 21.51 41.25
C ALA A 996 -5.99 22.83 41.13
N GLY A 997 -5.56 23.75 40.27
CA GLY A 997 -6.26 25.01 39.96
C GLY A 997 -7.31 24.90 38.85
N LEU A 998 -7.54 23.71 38.29
CA LEU A 998 -8.45 23.51 37.16
C LEU A 998 -9.91 23.79 37.57
N THR A 999 -10.63 24.55 36.73
CA THR A 999 -12.03 24.93 36.94
C THR A 999 -12.97 24.44 35.84
N HIS A 1000 -12.43 24.22 34.64
CA HIS A 1000 -13.16 23.77 33.46
C HIS A 1000 -12.37 22.66 32.77
N LEU A 1001 -13.00 21.50 32.59
CA LEU A 1001 -12.44 20.32 31.95
C LEU A 1001 -13.37 19.89 30.80
N ARG A 1002 -12.92 20.04 29.56
CA ARG A 1002 -13.63 19.56 28.37
C ARG A 1002 -12.66 18.82 27.45
N LEU A 1003 -12.79 17.50 27.35
CA LEU A 1003 -11.98 16.64 26.50
C LEU A 1003 -12.85 15.80 25.56
N PHE A 1004 -12.58 15.90 24.24
CA PHE A 1004 -13.18 15.06 23.21
C PHE A 1004 -12.08 14.31 22.44
N GLY A 1005 -12.40 13.08 22.03
CA GLY A 1005 -11.51 12.20 21.26
C GLY A 1005 -11.62 10.77 21.74
N SER A 1006 -10.55 10.01 21.53
CA SER A 1006 -10.34 8.66 22.08
C SER A 1006 -9.60 8.73 23.42
N THR A 1007 -10.03 9.60 24.35
CA THR A 1007 -9.35 9.75 25.64
C THR A 1007 -9.60 8.58 26.58
N THR A 1008 -8.65 8.34 27.47
CA THR A 1008 -8.59 7.18 28.38
C THR A 1008 -8.31 7.63 29.81
N LEU A 1009 -9.13 8.54 30.34
CA LEU A 1009 -9.04 8.97 31.74
C LEU A 1009 -9.59 7.91 32.69
N GLY A 1010 -8.78 7.54 33.68
CA GLY A 1010 -9.16 6.72 34.84
C GLY A 1010 -9.15 7.52 36.14
N GLY A 1011 -9.21 6.79 37.26
CA GLY A 1011 -9.25 7.36 38.61
C GLY A 1011 -10.66 7.53 39.16
N ASP A 1012 -10.75 7.85 40.46
CA ASP A 1012 -12.01 8.13 41.14
C ASP A 1012 -12.39 9.61 40.95
N LEU A 1013 -13.64 9.87 40.56
CA LEU A 1013 -14.14 11.24 40.43
C LEU A 1013 -14.06 12.02 41.75
N ALA A 1014 -14.07 11.34 42.91
CA ALA A 1014 -13.86 11.98 44.22
C ALA A 1014 -12.54 12.78 44.30
N ASP A 1015 -11.49 12.34 43.60
CA ASP A 1015 -10.16 12.96 43.57
C ASP A 1015 -10.00 14.09 42.53
N LEU A 1016 -11.07 14.40 41.76
CA LEU A 1016 -11.08 15.50 40.80
C LEU A 1016 -10.81 16.86 41.50
N PRO A 1017 -9.97 17.76 40.94
CA PRO A 1017 -9.63 19.03 41.57
C PRO A 1017 -10.88 19.84 41.99
N ALA A 1018 -10.92 20.27 43.26
CA ALA A 1018 -12.12 20.82 43.89
C ALA A 1018 -12.63 22.15 43.28
N GLY A 1019 -11.84 22.81 42.43
CA GLY A 1019 -12.25 23.98 41.66
C GLY A 1019 -13.07 23.66 40.40
N VAL A 1020 -13.06 22.41 39.92
CA VAL A 1020 -13.78 22.00 38.72
C VAL A 1020 -15.28 22.15 38.96
N ASN A 1021 -15.90 23.05 38.18
CA ASN A 1021 -17.35 23.28 38.17
C ASN A 1021 -17.99 22.88 36.82
N PHE A 1022 -17.17 22.56 35.82
CA PHE A 1022 -17.60 22.11 34.50
C PHE A 1022 -16.76 20.92 34.05
N MET A 1023 -17.43 19.80 33.76
CA MET A 1023 -16.80 18.58 33.25
C MET A 1023 -17.52 18.06 32.00
N THR A 1024 -16.77 17.78 30.95
CA THR A 1024 -17.20 17.00 29.79
C THR A 1024 -16.05 16.11 29.34
N VAL A 1025 -16.25 14.79 29.35
CA VAL A 1025 -15.26 13.80 28.92
C VAL A 1025 -15.93 12.78 28.00
N MET A 1026 -15.29 12.51 26.86
CA MET A 1026 -15.77 11.55 25.87
C MET A 1026 -14.72 10.48 25.57
N GLY A 1027 -15.13 9.26 25.21
CA GLY A 1027 -14.23 8.19 24.78
C GLY A 1027 -14.12 7.01 25.76
N ALA A 1028 -12.98 6.33 25.77
CA ALA A 1028 -12.78 5.06 26.49
C ALA A 1028 -12.33 5.26 27.95
N ASN A 1029 -13.04 6.12 28.68
CA ASN A 1029 -12.65 6.57 30.02
C ASN A 1029 -13.07 5.56 31.12
N THR A 1030 -12.12 5.11 31.93
CA THR A 1030 -12.26 4.09 33.00
C THR A 1030 -12.65 4.67 34.37
N LEU A 1031 -13.05 5.94 34.44
CA LEU A 1031 -13.50 6.67 35.64
C LEU A 1031 -14.41 5.86 36.57
N THR A 1032 -14.18 5.98 37.88
CA THR A 1032 -14.97 5.35 38.97
C THR A 1032 -15.55 6.39 39.94
N MET A 1033 -16.38 5.93 40.88
CA MET A 1033 -16.91 6.71 42.01
C MET A 1033 -17.15 5.75 43.19
N SER A 1034 -16.23 5.69 44.14
CA SER A 1034 -16.25 4.72 45.26
C SER A 1034 -16.96 5.22 46.52
N GLY A 1035 -17.20 6.52 46.64
CA GLY A 1035 -17.82 7.16 47.80
C GLY A 1035 -19.01 8.07 47.46
N THR A 1036 -19.65 8.62 48.50
CA THR A 1036 -20.78 9.56 48.39
C THR A 1036 -20.39 11.03 48.58
N ILE A 1037 -19.12 11.32 48.85
CA ILE A 1037 -18.58 12.68 49.00
C ILE A 1037 -17.67 12.95 47.81
N TRP A 1038 -18.04 13.92 46.98
CA TRP A 1038 -17.24 14.40 45.86
C TRP A 1038 -16.93 15.88 46.10
N ALA A 1039 -15.66 16.23 46.30
CA ALA A 1039 -15.28 17.59 46.75
C ALA A 1039 -15.65 18.68 45.73
N ALA A 1040 -15.36 18.44 44.44
CA ALA A 1040 -15.67 19.36 43.35
C ALA A 1040 -17.18 19.57 43.14
N ALA A 1041 -18.01 18.56 43.50
CA ALA A 1041 -19.47 18.62 43.33
C ALA A 1041 -20.08 19.92 43.87
N THR A 1042 -19.57 20.41 45.00
CA THR A 1042 -20.03 21.63 45.71
C THR A 1042 -20.16 22.88 44.85
N SER A 1043 -19.53 22.94 43.67
CA SER A 1043 -19.60 24.08 42.73
C SER A 1043 -20.16 23.74 41.34
N MET A 1044 -20.57 22.49 41.10
CA MET A 1044 -20.84 21.98 39.75
C MET A 1044 -22.01 22.64 39.01
N ARG A 1045 -21.86 22.64 37.68
CA ARG A 1045 -22.78 23.22 36.69
C ARG A 1045 -23.09 22.22 35.57
N GLN A 1046 -22.06 21.53 35.09
CA GLN A 1046 -22.22 20.44 34.13
C GLN A 1046 -21.34 19.23 34.46
N VAL A 1047 -21.96 18.05 34.41
CA VAL A 1047 -21.31 16.75 34.27
C VAL A 1047 -21.79 16.12 32.97
N ARG A 1048 -20.90 15.92 32.00
CA ARG A 1048 -21.14 15.07 30.83
C ARG A 1048 -20.10 13.97 30.76
N ILE A 1049 -20.53 12.72 30.82
CA ILE A 1049 -19.68 11.54 30.68
C ILE A 1049 -20.32 10.64 29.63
N ASN A 1050 -19.62 10.44 28.52
CA ASN A 1050 -20.11 9.64 27.39
C ASN A 1050 -18.97 8.73 26.93
N GLY A 1051 -19.20 7.41 26.87
CA GLY A 1051 -18.10 6.49 26.61
C GLY A 1051 -18.48 5.10 26.14
N THR A 1052 -17.47 4.36 25.71
CA THR A 1052 -17.60 3.00 25.17
C THR A 1052 -17.22 1.90 26.17
N VAL A 1053 -16.71 2.27 27.35
CA VAL A 1053 -16.28 1.35 28.41
C VAL A 1053 -17.41 1.17 29.41
N PRO A 1054 -17.89 -0.07 29.66
CA PRO A 1054 -18.92 -0.32 30.66
C PRO A 1054 -18.50 0.06 32.07
N LYS A 1055 -19.43 0.66 32.83
CA LYS A 1055 -19.20 1.10 34.20
C LYS A 1055 -19.62 0.04 35.23
N PRO A 1056 -19.04 0.05 36.45
CA PRO A 1056 -19.60 -0.67 37.58
C PRO A 1056 -21.05 -0.25 37.83
N SER A 1057 -21.93 -1.19 38.17
CA SER A 1057 -23.37 -0.92 38.36
C SER A 1057 -23.69 0.09 39.47
N SER A 1058 -22.75 0.36 40.38
CA SER A 1058 -22.86 1.39 41.43
C SER A 1058 -22.37 2.78 41.00
N PHE A 1059 -21.72 2.94 39.84
CA PHE A 1059 -21.07 4.20 39.43
C PHE A 1059 -22.08 5.34 39.30
N THR A 1060 -23.09 5.15 38.46
CA THR A 1060 -24.17 6.12 38.20
C THR A 1060 -24.91 6.49 39.48
N ASP A 1061 -25.19 5.51 40.34
CA ASP A 1061 -25.88 5.71 41.60
C ASP A 1061 -25.05 6.50 42.62
N ASN A 1062 -23.77 6.13 42.82
CA ASN A 1062 -22.86 6.87 43.71
C ASN A 1062 -22.67 8.32 43.21
N LEU A 1063 -22.52 8.51 41.90
CA LEU A 1063 -22.34 9.81 41.24
C LEU A 1063 -23.58 10.71 41.43
N LEU A 1064 -24.79 10.18 41.20
CA LEU A 1064 -26.04 10.92 41.38
C LEU A 1064 -26.29 11.26 42.86
N ILE A 1065 -26.03 10.33 43.77
CA ILE A 1065 -26.13 10.56 45.22
C ILE A 1065 -25.16 11.67 45.65
N ALA A 1066 -23.88 11.61 45.23
CA ALA A 1066 -22.90 12.64 45.53
C ALA A 1066 -23.32 14.02 44.97
N LEU A 1067 -23.80 14.08 43.73
CA LEU A 1067 -24.28 15.32 43.09
C LEU A 1067 -25.56 15.88 43.76
N SER A 1068 -26.42 15.04 44.35
CA SER A 1068 -27.61 15.53 45.06
C SER A 1068 -27.30 16.25 46.37
N SER A 1069 -26.08 16.12 46.90
CA SER A 1069 -25.62 16.89 48.08
C SER A 1069 -25.27 18.36 47.77
N VAL A 1070 -25.28 18.75 46.50
CA VAL A 1070 -24.87 20.07 46.02
C VAL A 1070 -25.98 21.09 46.20
N GLY A 1071 -25.86 21.92 47.24
CA GLY A 1071 -26.93 22.84 47.67
C GLY A 1071 -27.36 23.91 46.66
N THR A 1072 -26.51 24.31 45.70
CA THR A 1072 -26.86 25.35 44.69
C THR A 1072 -26.19 25.13 43.33
N TRP A 1073 -26.99 24.80 42.30
CA TRP A 1073 -26.54 24.75 40.89
C TRP A 1073 -26.75 26.08 40.17
N THR A 1074 -25.77 26.52 39.36
CA THR A 1074 -25.76 27.87 38.73
C THR A 1074 -25.38 27.86 37.25
N ASN A 1075 -26.06 28.68 36.45
CA ASN A 1075 -25.89 28.82 34.99
C ASN A 1075 -26.40 27.58 34.22
N GLU A 1076 -25.52 26.90 33.49
CA GLU A 1076 -25.78 25.58 32.91
C GLU A 1076 -26.05 24.57 34.05
N ARG A 1077 -27.01 23.66 33.86
CA ARG A 1077 -27.47 22.73 34.90
C ARG A 1077 -27.77 21.35 34.31
N LEU A 1078 -26.70 20.64 33.97
CA LEU A 1078 -26.80 19.41 33.18
C LEU A 1078 -25.99 18.26 33.81
N ILE A 1079 -26.65 17.12 33.95
CA ILE A 1079 -26.04 15.82 34.17
C ILE A 1079 -26.45 14.95 32.98
N ASP A 1080 -25.47 14.52 32.18
CA ASP A 1080 -25.66 13.74 30.96
C ASP A 1080 -24.69 12.54 30.99
N LEU A 1081 -25.25 11.36 31.25
CA LEU A 1081 -24.53 10.10 31.41
C LEU A 1081 -25.01 9.12 30.34
N GLN A 1082 -24.16 8.85 29.36
CA GLN A 1082 -24.42 7.95 28.24
C GLN A 1082 -23.37 6.83 28.27
N GLU A 1083 -23.68 5.72 28.94
CA GLU A 1083 -22.68 4.74 29.36
C GLU A 1083 -23.19 3.30 29.17
N PRO A 1084 -22.47 2.41 28.46
CA PRO A 1084 -22.98 1.08 28.15
C PRO A 1084 -23.06 0.18 29.39
N GLY A 1085 -24.22 -0.46 29.60
CA GLY A 1085 -24.36 -1.54 30.58
C GLY A 1085 -24.64 -1.11 32.02
N VAL A 1086 -25.11 0.12 32.25
CA VAL A 1086 -25.59 0.57 33.57
C VAL A 1086 -26.76 -0.31 34.05
N GLY A 1087 -26.78 -0.62 35.35
CA GLY A 1087 -27.88 -1.36 35.98
C GLY A 1087 -29.13 -0.49 36.21
N ALA A 1088 -30.23 -1.10 36.63
CA ALA A 1088 -31.37 -0.32 37.11
C ALA A 1088 -30.97 0.48 38.37
N ARG A 1089 -31.26 1.79 38.38
CA ARG A 1089 -30.98 2.68 39.52
C ARG A 1089 -31.62 2.18 40.81
N THR A 1090 -30.95 2.37 41.94
CA THR A 1090 -31.53 2.13 43.27
C THR A 1090 -32.49 3.26 43.67
N ALA A 1091 -33.40 2.97 44.60
CA ALA A 1091 -34.33 3.97 45.13
C ALA A 1091 -33.65 5.20 45.78
N ALA A 1092 -32.40 5.06 46.24
CA ALA A 1092 -31.60 6.19 46.74
C ALA A 1092 -31.13 7.10 45.58
N SER A 1093 -30.76 6.50 44.45
CA SER A 1093 -30.41 7.21 43.21
C SER A 1093 -31.62 7.89 42.58
N ASP A 1094 -32.79 7.24 42.56
CA ASP A 1094 -34.04 7.90 42.13
C ASP A 1094 -34.42 9.09 43.03
N ALA A 1095 -34.22 9.00 44.36
CA ALA A 1095 -34.42 10.12 45.28
C ALA A 1095 -33.39 11.24 45.07
N ALA A 1096 -32.15 10.90 44.71
CA ALA A 1096 -31.12 11.86 44.32
C ALA A 1096 -31.52 12.61 43.03
N VAL A 1097 -32.03 11.90 42.01
CA VAL A 1097 -32.56 12.49 40.77
C VAL A 1097 -33.76 13.40 41.04
N ALA A 1098 -34.68 13.01 41.93
CA ALA A 1098 -35.80 13.87 42.35
C ALA A 1098 -35.32 15.15 43.06
N THR A 1099 -34.24 15.06 43.83
CA THR A 1099 -33.61 16.22 44.49
C THR A 1099 -32.95 17.16 43.47
N LEU A 1100 -32.16 16.61 42.54
CA LEU A 1100 -31.48 17.34 41.47
C LEU A 1100 -32.46 18.05 40.53
N THR A 1101 -33.51 17.35 40.09
CA THR A 1101 -34.58 17.96 39.26
C THR A 1101 -35.37 19.02 40.04
N GLY A 1102 -35.56 18.85 41.36
CA GLY A 1102 -36.10 19.88 42.24
C GLY A 1102 -35.24 21.15 42.35
N LEU A 1103 -33.91 21.04 42.18
CA LEU A 1103 -32.99 22.17 42.04
C LEU A 1103 -32.97 22.76 40.61
N GLY A 1104 -33.75 22.20 39.68
CA GLY A 1104 -33.81 22.59 38.28
C GLY A 1104 -32.62 22.13 37.45
N VAL A 1105 -32.07 20.94 37.76
CA VAL A 1105 -31.02 20.26 36.98
C VAL A 1105 -31.64 19.27 36.01
N THR A 1106 -31.26 19.33 34.73
CA THR A 1106 -31.59 18.29 33.75
C THR A 1106 -30.72 17.07 34.01
N VAL A 1107 -31.33 15.88 34.16
CA VAL A 1107 -30.62 14.62 34.41
C VAL A 1107 -31.01 13.60 33.34
N GLU A 1108 -30.07 13.32 32.45
CA GLU A 1108 -30.16 12.34 31.38
C GLU A 1108 -29.25 11.15 31.73
N THR A 1109 -29.82 9.94 31.73
CA THR A 1109 -29.12 8.68 32.03
C THR A 1109 -29.59 7.62 31.04
N HIS A 1110 -28.69 7.13 30.19
CA HIS A 1110 -28.97 6.25 29.05
C HIS A 1110 -28.04 5.04 28.98
#